data_AF-A0A835U947-F1
#
_entry.id   AF-A0A835U947-F1
#
_cell.length_a   1.000
_cell.length_b   1.000
_cell.length_c   1.000
_cell.angle_alpha   90.00
_cell.angle_beta   90.00
_cell.angle_gamma   90.00
#
_symmetry.space_group_name_H-M   'P 1'
#
loop_
_entity.id
_entity.type
_entity.pdbx_description
1 polymer ?
#
loop_
_entity_poly.entity_id
_entity_poly.type
_entity_poly.pdbx_seq_one_letter_code
_entity_poly.pdbx_strand_id
1 'polypeptide(L)'
;MVMEEIQSYSDNYRSSSSSTSSPTNKPPSGPFFYLRKPGALRKPFSFEDSPEWDDLDIDPNIEEGGDSIHVATTTASPSLSKVNSGSLPSPSMLEGSSSIVSRKIAGATIVWKDLCVTIKDKRMYSDKVIKSSNGYSLPGTLTVIMGPARSGKSTLLRAIAGRLHCPARLYGEVFVNGLKSSMHYGSYGYVDRKDVLIESLTVREFLYYSTLLQVAGSLSQKKAFVEDAISAMSLGDYAGKLIGGHCLMNRLPCGERRRVSIARELIMRPRVLFIDEPLYHLDSVSALLLMVTLKKLASTGCTLIFTMYQSSTEVFGLFDRICLLSNGNTLFFGETLACLQHFSNAGFPCPIMQSPSDHFLRAINTDFDRIIAMCKNLQDDHGDFSSVNMDTAVAIRTLEATYKSSADYSAVESMILKLTEKEGPHLKSKGRPSDVMRIVVLTWRSLLTISRELNHFWICLVLYVLLTLSIGTIFINIGHSLSSVMVRVSAIFVFVSFISLLSIAGLPAHLEEIKIFTHEEPNQHSGAMVFILAHFLASIPFLFLISISSSLLFYYLIGLRNEFSLLTYFILNIFVCLLANEGLIMIISYTWLKVFPCCLTLVFMHVLMMLVAGYFRVRNDLPEAIWKYPLSYFAFHTYSVQGLLENEYIGTSFAVGEVRAISGEQAVRGSYNISSSRNAKWNNLLVLFLMAIAYRILLFVLLRFHIRKSFTSYRSSCWLLTSNKGR
;
A
#
# COMPACT_ATOMS: atom_id res chain seq x y z
N MET A 1 -32.03 9.57 -11.08
CA MET A 1 -31.54 9.51 -12.48
C MET A 1 -30.12 8.95 -12.41
N VAL A 2 -29.76 8.07 -13.34
CA VAL A 2 -28.62 7.13 -13.25
C VAL A 2 -28.82 6.04 -12.18
N MET A 3 -29.27 4.89 -12.67
CA MET A 3 -29.21 3.56 -12.06
C MET A 3 -28.49 2.68 -13.10
N GLU A 4 -28.01 1.48 -12.73
CA GLU A 4 -27.16 0.61 -13.58
C GLU A 4 -25.71 1.15 -13.75
N GLU A 5 -24.63 0.35 -13.84
CA GLU A 5 -24.46 -1.11 -13.92
C GLU A 5 -23.37 -1.61 -12.94
N ILE A 6 -23.68 -2.56 -12.06
CA ILE A 6 -22.69 -3.53 -11.52
C ILE A 6 -23.42 -4.84 -11.17
N GLN A 7 -23.38 -5.84 -12.07
CA GLN A 7 -23.25 -7.28 -11.74
C GLN A 7 -23.48 -8.18 -12.96
N SER A 8 -22.42 -8.84 -13.43
CA SER A 8 -22.41 -10.28 -13.69
C SER A 8 -21.03 -10.72 -14.18
N TYR A 9 -20.51 -11.80 -13.60
CA TYR A 9 -19.70 -12.84 -14.26
C TYR A 9 -19.28 -13.87 -13.20
N SER A 10 -20.18 -14.80 -12.92
CA SER A 10 -19.85 -16.08 -12.28
C SER A 10 -20.86 -17.13 -12.74
N ASP A 11 -20.33 -18.13 -13.43
CA ASP A 11 -20.84 -19.50 -13.57
C ASP A 11 -22.30 -19.74 -13.99
N ASN A 12 -22.48 -20.41 -15.13
CA ASN A 12 -23.30 -21.62 -15.19
C ASN A 12 -22.99 -22.47 -16.42
N TYR A 13 -22.33 -23.62 -16.20
CA TYR A 13 -22.29 -24.72 -17.15
C TYR A 13 -23.57 -25.55 -17.02
N ARG A 14 -24.41 -25.61 -18.07
CA ARG A 14 -25.36 -26.73 -18.23
C ARG A 14 -25.82 -26.90 -19.67
N SER A 15 -25.71 -28.13 -20.16
CA SER A 15 -26.06 -28.57 -21.51
C SER A 15 -27.41 -29.30 -21.54
N SER A 16 -28.26 -29.02 -22.53
CA SER A 16 -29.35 -29.94 -22.95
C SER A 16 -29.91 -29.59 -24.35
N SER A 17 -29.37 -30.28 -25.36
CA SER A 17 -30.05 -30.96 -26.48
C SER A 17 -31.45 -30.53 -27.00
N SER A 18 -31.56 -30.45 -28.35
CA SER A 18 -32.69 -30.87 -29.23
C SER A 18 -34.05 -30.13 -29.13
N SER A 19 -34.84 -29.90 -30.20
CA SER A 19 -34.75 -30.17 -31.66
C SER A 19 -35.95 -29.54 -32.42
N THR A 20 -36.00 -29.65 -33.77
CA THR A 20 -37.10 -29.33 -34.72
C THR A 20 -37.27 -27.84 -35.11
N SER A 21 -37.60 -27.45 -36.36
CA SER A 21 -37.54 -28.11 -37.68
C SER A 21 -37.63 -27.05 -38.82
N SER A 22 -37.03 -27.34 -39.98
CA SER A 22 -36.90 -26.53 -41.22
C SER A 22 -38.19 -26.53 -42.09
N PRO A 23 -38.30 -25.96 -43.34
CA PRO A 23 -37.28 -25.42 -44.30
C PRO A 23 -37.68 -24.04 -44.92
N THR A 24 -37.22 -23.49 -46.07
CA THR A 24 -36.42 -23.97 -47.25
C THR A 24 -35.76 -22.81 -48.02
N ASN A 25 -34.47 -22.91 -48.38
CA ASN A 25 -33.90 -22.74 -49.75
C ASN A 25 -32.34 -22.75 -49.74
N LYS A 26 -31.73 -23.10 -50.89
CA LYS A 26 -30.34 -23.56 -51.12
C LYS A 26 -29.73 -22.80 -52.34
N PRO A 27 -28.45 -23.00 -52.77
CA PRO A 27 -27.16 -23.28 -52.11
C PRO A 27 -26.03 -22.36 -52.73
N PRO A 28 -24.73 -22.76 -52.90
CA PRO A 28 -23.67 -22.97 -51.90
C PRO A 28 -22.34 -22.19 -52.18
N SER A 29 -21.49 -22.03 -51.17
CA SER A 29 -20.01 -22.00 -51.34
C SER A 29 -19.31 -22.48 -50.07
N GLY A 30 -18.19 -23.20 -50.21
CA GLY A 30 -17.56 -23.98 -49.13
C GLY A 30 -16.36 -23.30 -48.43
N PRO A 31 -15.91 -23.83 -47.28
CA PRO A 31 -14.84 -23.24 -46.48
C PRO A 31 -13.44 -23.63 -46.96
N PHE A 32 -12.53 -22.65 -47.05
CA PHE A 32 -11.10 -22.90 -47.30
C PHE A 32 -10.36 -23.25 -45.99
N PHE A 33 -10.04 -24.53 -45.81
CA PHE A 33 -9.01 -24.99 -44.87
C PHE A 33 -7.70 -25.27 -45.61
N TYR A 34 -6.59 -24.65 -45.18
CA TYR A 34 -5.25 -24.98 -45.68
C TYR A 34 -4.63 -26.14 -44.91
N LEU A 35 -4.85 -27.36 -45.38
CA LEU A 35 -4.13 -28.55 -44.95
C LEU A 35 -2.89 -28.76 -45.84
N ARG A 36 -1.66 -28.71 -45.28
CA ARG A 36 -0.41 -28.90 -46.05
C ARG A 36 0.10 -30.33 -45.93
N LYS A 37 0.22 -31.05 -47.05
CA LYS A 37 0.86 -32.38 -47.11
C LYS A 37 2.40 -32.28 -47.03
N PRO A 38 3.10 -33.30 -46.51
CA PRO A 38 4.55 -33.32 -46.39
C PRO A 38 5.24 -33.68 -47.71
N GLY A 39 6.46 -33.14 -47.92
CA GLY A 39 7.39 -33.60 -48.97
C GLY A 39 7.60 -32.64 -50.15
N ALA A 40 8.41 -31.59 -49.95
CA ALA A 40 9.08 -30.85 -51.02
C ALA A 40 10.36 -30.16 -50.49
N LEU A 41 11.44 -30.14 -51.28
CA LEU A 41 12.74 -29.60 -50.84
C LEU A 41 12.79 -28.06 -50.75
N ARG A 42 13.65 -27.55 -49.87
CA ARG A 42 13.93 -26.12 -49.69
C ARG A 42 14.61 -25.48 -50.92
N LYS A 43 14.20 -24.26 -51.25
CA LYS A 43 15.08 -23.15 -51.68
C LYS A 43 14.69 -21.88 -50.91
N PRO A 44 15.63 -21.00 -50.54
CA PRO A 44 15.30 -19.74 -49.87
C PRO A 44 14.70 -18.74 -50.86
N PHE A 45 13.71 -17.97 -50.42
CA PHE A 45 13.13 -16.86 -51.18
C PHE A 45 13.63 -15.52 -50.62
N SER A 46 13.81 -14.55 -51.52
CA SER A 46 14.27 -13.18 -51.25
C SER A 46 13.17 -12.30 -50.65
N PHE A 47 13.54 -11.11 -50.19
CA PHE A 47 12.69 -10.16 -49.46
C PHE A 47 12.18 -9.04 -50.38
N GLU A 48 11.51 -9.42 -51.45
CA GLU A 48 10.69 -8.54 -52.28
C GLU A 48 9.37 -9.27 -52.55
N ASP A 49 8.26 -8.52 -52.57
CA ASP A 49 6.84 -8.93 -52.62
C ASP A 49 6.12 -8.92 -51.26
N SER A 50 5.56 -7.76 -50.91
CA SER A 50 4.44 -7.61 -49.96
C SER A 50 3.32 -6.82 -50.64
N PRO A 51 2.04 -7.24 -50.55
CA PRO A 51 0.97 -6.59 -51.31
C PRO A 51 0.60 -5.22 -50.74
N GLU A 52 0.38 -4.26 -51.65
CA GLU A 52 -0.34 -3.02 -51.36
C GLU A 52 -1.82 -3.33 -51.06
N TRP A 53 -2.45 -2.51 -50.21
CA TRP A 53 -3.89 -2.56 -49.96
C TRP A 53 -4.52 -1.27 -50.48
N ASP A 54 -5.46 -1.39 -51.42
CA ASP A 54 -6.23 -0.26 -51.93
C ASP A 54 -7.18 0.28 -50.85
N ASP A 55 -7.19 1.60 -50.68
CA ASP A 55 -8.16 2.31 -49.85
C ASP A 55 -9.54 2.36 -50.54
N LEU A 56 -10.62 2.28 -49.74
CA LEU A 56 -12.00 2.44 -50.20
C LEU A 56 -12.62 3.74 -49.68
N ASP A 57 -13.05 4.58 -50.61
CA ASP A 57 -13.68 5.88 -50.35
C ASP A 57 -15.01 5.77 -49.57
N ILE A 58 -15.18 6.63 -48.55
CA ILE A 58 -16.50 7.12 -48.11
C ILE A 58 -16.36 8.61 -47.75
N ASP A 59 -17.05 9.47 -48.51
CA ASP A 59 -17.07 10.92 -48.32
C ASP A 59 -17.97 11.36 -47.14
N PRO A 60 -17.71 12.54 -46.52
CA PRO A 60 -18.39 12.99 -45.30
C PRO A 60 -19.52 14.01 -45.56
N ASN A 61 -20.30 14.31 -44.51
CA ASN A 61 -21.11 15.53 -44.43
C ASN A 61 -20.99 16.17 -43.02
N ILE A 62 -20.39 17.38 -42.98
CA ILE A 62 -20.90 18.63 -42.35
C ILE A 62 -21.33 18.53 -40.85
N GLU A 63 -20.83 19.32 -39.87
CA GLU A 63 -20.54 20.77 -39.87
C GLU A 63 -19.51 21.22 -38.77
N GLU A 64 -18.71 22.25 -39.11
CA GLU A 64 -17.99 23.30 -38.32
C GLU A 64 -17.47 23.13 -36.86
N GLY A 65 -16.27 23.72 -36.56
CA GLY A 65 -15.79 23.81 -35.16
C GLY A 65 -14.47 24.49 -34.73
N GLY A 66 -13.62 25.07 -35.61
CA GLY A 66 -12.61 26.09 -35.21
C GLY A 66 -11.19 25.70 -34.72
N ASP A 67 -10.19 26.19 -35.47
CA ASP A 67 -8.87 26.76 -35.08
C ASP A 67 -7.81 25.97 -34.24
N SER A 68 -6.50 26.05 -34.50
CA SER A 68 -5.72 26.61 -35.63
C SER A 68 -4.19 26.28 -35.52
N ILE A 69 -3.41 26.67 -36.55
CA ILE A 69 -1.94 26.94 -36.57
C ILE A 69 -0.94 25.82 -36.98
N HIS A 70 -0.65 25.85 -38.29
CA HIS A 70 0.67 25.80 -38.98
C HIS A 70 1.61 24.57 -38.91
N VAL A 71 1.62 23.84 -40.03
CA VAL A 71 2.77 23.09 -40.58
C VAL A 71 3.47 23.95 -41.65
N ALA A 72 4.80 23.84 -41.76
CA ALA A 72 5.59 24.44 -42.83
C ALA A 72 6.31 23.37 -43.67
N THR A 73 6.07 23.43 -44.98
CA THR A 73 6.57 22.52 -46.02
C THR A 73 8.07 22.69 -46.30
N THR A 74 8.76 21.64 -46.75
CA THR A 74 9.83 21.78 -47.78
C THR A 74 10.08 20.48 -48.54
N THR A 75 10.59 20.61 -49.77
CA THR A 75 10.53 19.61 -50.86
C THR A 75 11.86 18.91 -51.15
N ALA A 76 11.80 17.78 -51.87
CA ALA A 76 12.97 16.96 -52.24
C ALA A 76 13.78 17.56 -53.41
N SER A 77 15.12 17.40 -53.41
CA SER A 77 15.90 16.45 -54.27
C SER A 77 17.02 17.21 -55.03
N PRO A 78 17.98 16.61 -55.79
CA PRO A 78 18.40 15.19 -55.92
C PRO A 78 19.95 14.95 -55.92
N SER A 79 20.35 13.68 -56.10
CA SER A 79 21.53 13.16 -56.83
C SER A 79 22.99 13.25 -56.30
N LEU A 80 23.52 12.06 -55.96
CA LEU A 80 24.74 11.39 -56.49
C LEU A 80 26.17 12.00 -56.36
N SER A 81 27.03 11.25 -55.63
CA SER A 81 28.32 10.66 -56.08
C SER A 81 29.58 10.88 -55.20
N LYS A 82 30.34 9.77 -55.06
CA LYS A 82 31.78 9.56 -54.70
C LYS A 82 32.58 10.69 -54.00
N VAL A 83 33.30 10.33 -52.92
CA VAL A 83 34.78 10.29 -52.77
C VAL A 83 35.20 10.23 -51.28
N ASN A 84 36.29 9.50 -51.05
CA ASN A 84 36.99 9.14 -49.81
C ASN A 84 37.25 10.22 -48.72
N SER A 85 37.40 9.70 -47.49
CA SER A 85 38.40 10.06 -46.45
C SER A 85 38.66 11.54 -46.12
N GLY A 86 38.21 11.96 -44.93
CA GLY A 86 38.70 13.17 -44.26
C GLY A 86 38.36 13.15 -42.76
N SER A 87 39.39 13.01 -41.92
CA SER A 87 39.26 13.08 -40.45
C SER A 87 39.28 14.54 -39.97
N LEU A 88 38.29 14.97 -39.18
CA LEU A 88 38.27 16.20 -38.35
C LEU A 88 37.19 16.05 -37.24
N PRO A 89 37.17 16.89 -36.19
CA PRO A 89 37.14 16.38 -34.82
C PRO A 89 35.77 16.42 -34.13
N SER A 90 35.66 15.64 -33.05
CA SER A 90 34.53 15.70 -32.11
C SER A 90 34.41 17.08 -31.44
N PRO A 91 33.21 17.68 -31.34
CA PRO A 91 33.01 18.94 -30.64
C PRO A 91 33.21 18.78 -29.12
N SER A 92 33.84 19.78 -28.51
CA SER A 92 34.15 19.82 -27.08
C SER A 92 32.89 19.89 -26.20
N MET A 93 32.77 18.96 -25.26
CA MET A 93 31.75 19.02 -24.20
C MET A 93 32.06 20.17 -23.23
N LEU A 94 31.01 20.84 -22.72
CA LEU A 94 31.13 21.88 -21.69
C LEU A 94 31.72 21.29 -20.39
N GLU A 95 32.94 21.70 -20.03
CA GLU A 95 33.45 21.49 -18.67
C GLU A 95 32.75 22.45 -17.70
N GLY A 96 31.68 21.96 -17.08
CA GLY A 96 30.81 22.75 -16.21
C GLY A 96 30.07 21.92 -15.16
N SER A 97 30.64 20.79 -14.72
CA SER A 97 30.09 20.02 -13.60
C SER A 97 31.10 19.92 -12.46
N SER A 98 30.70 20.40 -11.29
CA SER A 98 31.47 20.22 -10.05
C SER A 98 31.57 18.72 -9.78
N SER A 99 32.79 18.22 -9.58
CA SER A 99 33.05 16.80 -9.34
C SER A 99 32.53 16.39 -7.95
N ILE A 100 31.26 16.01 -7.89
CA ILE A 100 30.68 15.36 -6.71
C ILE A 100 31.39 14.03 -6.53
N VAL A 101 32.42 14.02 -5.68
CA VAL A 101 33.17 12.82 -5.30
C VAL A 101 32.18 11.84 -4.67
N SER A 102 31.83 10.80 -5.42
CA SER A 102 30.92 9.74 -4.99
C SER A 102 31.53 8.99 -3.81
N ARG A 103 31.13 9.37 -2.59
CA ARG A 103 31.64 8.78 -1.36
C ARG A 103 31.36 7.28 -1.33
N LYS A 104 32.42 6.48 -1.42
CA LYS A 104 32.40 5.03 -1.40
C LYS A 104 31.66 4.51 -0.16
N ILE A 105 30.58 3.78 -0.37
CA ILE A 105 29.79 3.13 0.68
C ILE A 105 30.53 1.85 1.08
N ALA A 106 30.83 1.70 2.38
CA ALA A 106 31.29 0.43 2.91
C ALA A 106 30.11 -0.56 2.89
N GLY A 107 30.04 -1.43 1.87
CA GLY A 107 29.02 -2.46 1.74
C GLY A 107 29.05 -3.52 2.85
N ALA A 108 28.21 -4.54 2.70
CA ALA A 108 28.20 -5.70 3.57
C ALA A 108 28.01 -6.99 2.77
N THR A 109 28.74 -8.04 3.10
CA THR A 109 28.46 -9.37 2.56
C THR A 109 27.23 -9.94 3.27
N ILE A 110 26.35 -10.57 2.49
CA ILE A 110 25.27 -11.40 3.03
C ILE A 110 25.54 -12.82 2.59
N VAL A 111 25.35 -13.77 3.50
CA VAL A 111 25.36 -15.20 3.22
C VAL A 111 24.09 -15.78 3.81
N TRP A 112 23.42 -16.67 3.08
CA TRP A 112 22.31 -17.44 3.61
C TRP A 112 22.54 -18.93 3.37
N LYS A 113 22.35 -19.72 4.43
CA LYS A 113 22.66 -21.14 4.47
C LYS A 113 21.45 -21.94 4.99
N ASP A 114 21.13 -22.98 4.26
CA ASP A 114 20.05 -23.96 4.47
C ASP A 114 18.71 -23.30 4.78
N LEU A 115 18.41 -22.19 4.10
CA LEU A 115 17.18 -21.44 4.34
C LEU A 115 15.94 -22.22 3.92
N CYS A 116 15.10 -22.53 4.89
CA CYS A 116 13.81 -23.17 4.68
C CYS A 116 12.71 -22.28 5.29
N VAL A 117 11.62 -22.07 4.54
CA VAL A 117 10.46 -21.31 5.03
C VAL A 117 9.22 -22.16 4.94
N THR A 118 8.60 -22.42 6.10
CA THR A 118 7.36 -23.17 6.20
C THR A 118 6.23 -22.23 6.60
N ILE A 119 5.12 -22.23 5.87
CA ILE A 119 3.91 -21.53 6.27
C ILE A 119 2.96 -22.56 6.88
N LYS A 120 2.55 -22.36 8.13
CA LYS A 120 1.44 -23.12 8.70
C LYS A 120 0.14 -22.50 8.21
N ASP A 121 -0.57 -23.21 7.34
CA ASP A 121 -1.92 -22.81 6.97
C ASP A 121 -2.93 -23.17 8.10
N LYS A 122 -4.16 -22.65 8.03
CA LYS A 122 -5.20 -22.97 9.02
C LYS A 122 -5.67 -24.43 8.94
N ARG A 123 -5.43 -25.10 7.82
CA ARG A 123 -5.57 -26.55 7.65
C ARG A 123 -4.23 -27.18 8.03
N MET A 124 -4.25 -28.26 8.81
CA MET A 124 -3.11 -28.86 9.55
C MET A 124 -1.79 -29.16 8.79
N TYR A 125 -1.72 -28.95 7.48
CA TYR A 125 -0.51 -29.14 6.69
C TYR A 125 0.40 -27.89 6.74
N SER A 126 1.68 -28.07 7.06
CA SER A 126 2.70 -27.03 6.89
C SER A 126 3.32 -27.14 5.51
N ASP A 127 3.02 -26.20 4.62
CA ASP A 127 3.63 -26.19 3.29
C ASP A 127 5.03 -25.55 3.32
N LYS A 128 5.98 -26.16 2.61
CA LYS A 128 7.36 -25.69 2.49
C LYS A 128 7.48 -24.76 1.28
N VAL A 129 7.17 -23.48 1.48
CA VAL A 129 7.28 -22.44 0.45
C VAL A 129 8.73 -22.25 -0.03
N ILE A 130 9.72 -22.51 0.85
CA ILE A 130 11.13 -22.64 0.48
C ILE A 130 11.65 -23.91 1.14
N LYS A 131 12.18 -24.85 0.35
CA LYS A 131 12.57 -26.19 0.82
C LYS A 131 14.01 -26.27 1.30
N SER A 132 14.92 -25.61 0.58
CA SER A 132 16.28 -25.22 0.99
C SER A 132 16.79 -24.18 -0.01
N SER A 133 17.61 -23.23 0.45
CA SER A 133 18.28 -22.24 -0.39
C SER A 133 19.62 -21.85 0.22
N ASN A 134 20.66 -21.91 -0.61
CA ASN A 134 22.04 -21.52 -0.31
C ASN A 134 22.49 -20.43 -1.27
N GLY A 135 23.19 -19.41 -0.77
CA GLY A 135 23.75 -18.36 -1.61
C GLY A 135 24.39 -17.23 -0.83
N TYR A 136 24.94 -16.26 -1.55
CA TYR A 136 25.59 -15.09 -0.98
C TYR A 136 25.44 -13.85 -1.87
N SER A 137 25.74 -12.67 -1.33
CA SER A 137 25.80 -11.42 -2.07
C SER A 137 27.01 -10.61 -1.59
N LEU A 138 27.75 -10.03 -2.53
CA LEU A 138 29.01 -9.33 -2.26
C LEU A 138 28.82 -7.81 -2.34
N PRO A 139 29.60 -7.02 -1.58
CA PRO A 139 29.54 -5.56 -1.64
C PRO A 139 29.79 -5.06 -3.06
N GLY A 140 28.87 -4.22 -3.53
CA GLY A 140 28.89 -3.64 -4.88
C GLY A 140 28.42 -4.55 -6.02
N THR A 141 27.77 -5.67 -5.73
CA THR A 141 27.16 -6.56 -6.74
C THR A 141 25.63 -6.48 -6.76
N LEU A 142 25.04 -6.75 -7.92
CA LEU A 142 23.60 -6.96 -8.12
C LEU A 142 23.31 -8.45 -8.12
N THR A 143 22.54 -8.90 -7.14
CA THR A 143 22.04 -10.27 -7.04
C THR A 143 20.54 -10.29 -7.32
N VAL A 144 20.13 -10.94 -8.42
CA VAL A 144 18.72 -11.08 -8.80
C VAL A 144 18.16 -12.44 -8.37
N ILE A 145 16.95 -12.45 -7.81
CA ILE A 145 16.17 -13.66 -7.50
C ILE A 145 15.07 -13.77 -8.55
N MET A 146 15.17 -14.74 -9.46
CA MET A 146 14.29 -14.92 -10.63
C MET A 146 13.55 -16.27 -10.56
N GLY A 147 12.39 -16.36 -11.21
CA GLY A 147 11.55 -17.55 -11.22
C GLY A 147 10.06 -17.25 -11.44
N PRO A 148 9.22 -18.28 -11.63
CA PRO A 148 7.80 -18.12 -11.96
C PRO A 148 6.97 -17.53 -10.81
N ALA A 149 5.69 -17.30 -11.09
CA ALA A 149 4.73 -16.91 -10.05
C ALA A 149 4.71 -17.96 -8.93
N ARG A 150 4.49 -17.52 -7.69
CA ARG A 150 4.42 -18.39 -6.48
C ARG A 150 5.67 -19.24 -6.17
N SER A 151 6.79 -19.11 -6.90
CA SER A 151 7.99 -19.94 -6.65
C SER A 151 8.71 -19.69 -5.31
N GLY A 152 8.37 -18.61 -4.60
CA GLY A 152 8.93 -18.23 -3.31
C GLY A 152 9.83 -16.99 -3.31
N LYS A 153 10.06 -16.33 -4.46
CA LYS A 153 11.01 -15.20 -4.60
C LYS A 153 10.93 -14.14 -3.50
N SER A 154 9.76 -13.52 -3.35
CA SER A 154 9.52 -12.46 -2.36
C SER A 154 9.48 -12.99 -0.93
N THR A 155 9.24 -14.29 -0.74
CA THR A 155 9.38 -14.96 0.56
C THR A 155 10.85 -15.14 0.92
N LEU A 156 11.71 -15.47 -0.05
CA LEU A 156 13.17 -15.59 0.13
C LEU A 156 13.80 -14.23 0.43
N LEU A 157 13.41 -13.19 -0.32
CA LEU A 157 13.84 -11.82 -0.06
C LEU A 157 13.46 -11.35 1.36
N ARG A 158 12.20 -11.61 1.79
CA ARG A 158 11.76 -11.33 3.16
C ARG A 158 12.46 -12.20 4.20
N ALA A 159 12.81 -13.44 3.88
CA ALA A 159 13.57 -14.33 4.78
C ALA A 159 14.98 -13.78 5.05
N ILE A 160 15.71 -13.43 3.99
CA ILE A 160 17.06 -12.86 4.07
C ILE A 160 17.04 -11.51 4.81
N ALA A 161 16.02 -10.67 4.57
CA ALA A 161 15.85 -9.39 5.28
C ALA A 161 15.31 -9.51 6.73
N GLY A 162 14.99 -10.72 7.22
CA GLY A 162 14.45 -10.93 8.56
C GLY A 162 12.99 -10.47 8.76
N ARG A 163 12.19 -10.43 7.69
CA ARG A 163 10.85 -9.82 7.60
C ARG A 163 9.72 -10.80 7.31
N LEU A 164 9.86 -12.05 7.72
CA LEU A 164 8.80 -13.04 7.55
C LEU A 164 7.66 -12.76 8.53
N HIS A 165 6.45 -12.58 8.00
CA HIS A 165 5.23 -12.46 8.80
C HIS A 165 4.82 -13.82 9.36
N CYS A 166 4.39 -13.88 10.63
CA CYS A 166 3.75 -15.10 11.14
C CYS A 166 2.45 -15.37 10.35
N PRO A 167 2.10 -16.63 10.04
CA PRO A 167 2.58 -17.86 10.66
C PRO A 167 3.82 -18.50 10.01
N ALA A 168 4.54 -17.82 9.13
CA ALA A 168 5.78 -18.35 8.54
C ALA A 168 6.85 -18.59 9.61
N ARG A 169 7.55 -19.73 9.51
CA ARG A 169 8.74 -20.06 10.31
C ARG A 169 9.94 -20.18 9.40
N LEU A 170 11.05 -19.58 9.85
CA LEU A 170 12.36 -19.66 9.22
C LEU A 170 13.19 -20.75 9.90
N TYR A 171 13.82 -21.60 9.10
CA TYR A 171 14.93 -22.47 9.50
C TYR A 171 16.13 -22.17 8.60
N GLY A 172 17.33 -22.55 9.02
CA GLY A 172 18.57 -22.10 8.41
C GLY A 172 19.08 -20.79 9.02
N GLU A 173 20.15 -20.25 8.45
CA GLU A 173 20.93 -19.17 9.04
C GLU A 173 21.26 -18.08 8.01
N VAL A 174 21.23 -16.82 8.45
CA VAL A 174 21.65 -15.66 7.66
C VAL A 174 22.82 -15.00 8.38
N PHE A 175 23.92 -14.82 7.67
CA PHE A 175 25.12 -14.17 8.16
C PHE A 175 25.32 -12.84 7.43
N VAL A 176 25.79 -11.84 8.17
CA VAL A 176 26.09 -10.50 7.67
C VAL A 176 27.52 -10.18 8.07
N ASN A 177 28.42 -10.01 7.10
CA ASN A 177 29.87 -9.94 7.34
C ASN A 177 30.39 -11.13 8.18
N GLY A 178 29.97 -12.36 7.86
CA GLY A 178 30.33 -13.58 8.59
C GLY A 178 29.60 -13.79 9.93
N LEU A 179 29.00 -12.75 10.50
CA LEU A 179 28.33 -12.82 11.80
C LEU A 179 26.85 -13.21 11.66
N LYS A 180 26.41 -14.19 12.46
CA LYS A 180 25.01 -14.62 12.59
C LYS A 180 24.18 -13.60 13.39
N SER A 181 23.91 -12.45 12.79
CA SER A 181 23.24 -11.32 13.44
C SER A 181 22.01 -10.85 12.66
N SER A 182 20.94 -10.49 13.38
CA SER A 182 19.83 -9.75 12.79
C SER A 182 20.29 -8.37 12.35
N MET A 183 19.90 -7.94 11.15
CA MET A 183 20.30 -6.63 10.62
C MET A 183 19.77 -5.49 11.49
N HIS A 184 20.68 -4.64 11.97
CA HIS A 184 20.31 -3.50 12.81
C HIS A 184 19.64 -2.38 12.01
N TYR A 185 18.85 -1.56 12.72
CA TYR A 185 18.19 -0.40 12.13
C TYR A 185 19.19 0.54 11.45
N GLY A 186 18.87 0.94 10.22
CA GLY A 186 19.71 1.81 9.40
C GLY A 186 20.93 1.13 8.75
N SER A 187 21.14 -0.18 8.96
CA SER A 187 22.18 -0.93 8.24
C SER A 187 21.71 -1.42 6.87
N TYR A 188 20.40 -1.63 6.72
CA TYR A 188 19.74 -2.08 5.50
C TYR A 188 18.50 -1.23 5.18
N GLY A 189 18.12 -1.17 3.91
CA GLY A 189 16.86 -0.61 3.41
C GLY A 189 16.04 -1.70 2.72
N TYR A 190 14.72 -1.55 2.70
CA TYR A 190 13.84 -2.52 2.03
C TYR A 190 12.67 -1.79 1.36
N VAL A 191 12.52 -2.04 0.06
CA VAL A 191 11.47 -1.49 -0.80
C VAL A 191 10.52 -2.60 -1.19
N ASP A 192 9.26 -2.49 -0.76
CA ASP A 192 8.19 -3.44 -1.13
C ASP A 192 7.75 -3.27 -2.58
N ARG A 193 6.92 -4.22 -3.05
CA ARG A 193 6.36 -4.24 -4.41
C ARG A 193 5.43 -3.07 -4.73
N LYS A 194 4.75 -2.50 -3.73
CA LYS A 194 3.83 -1.37 -3.91
C LYS A 194 4.45 -0.09 -3.38
N ASP A 195 4.42 0.98 -4.16
CA ASP A 195 4.90 2.29 -3.72
C ASP A 195 3.81 3.00 -2.91
N VAL A 196 4.01 3.10 -1.60
CA VAL A 196 3.17 3.89 -0.70
C VAL A 196 3.86 5.21 -0.43
N LEU A 197 3.41 6.24 -1.14
CA LEU A 197 3.94 7.62 -1.08
C LEU A 197 2.84 8.57 -0.63
N ILE A 198 3.23 9.71 -0.05
CA ILE A 198 2.28 10.76 0.35
C ILE A 198 2.07 11.67 -0.84
N GLU A 199 0.86 11.61 -1.40
CA GLU A 199 0.53 12.22 -2.69
C GLU A 199 0.44 13.76 -2.64
N SER A 200 0.13 14.33 -1.47
CA SER A 200 0.04 15.78 -1.19
C SER A 200 1.39 16.49 -0.92
N LEU A 201 2.53 15.79 -1.02
CA LEU A 201 3.87 16.35 -0.83
C LEU A 201 4.68 16.37 -2.14
N THR A 202 5.61 17.31 -2.24
CA THR A 202 6.64 17.27 -3.29
C THR A 202 7.70 16.21 -3.01
N VAL A 203 8.44 15.78 -4.03
CA VAL A 203 9.53 14.79 -3.88
C VAL A 203 10.56 15.24 -2.82
N ARG A 204 11.04 16.49 -2.88
CA ARG A 204 12.01 17.04 -1.91
C ARG A 204 11.41 17.13 -0.50
N GLU A 205 10.15 17.55 -0.34
CA GLU A 205 9.48 17.58 0.97
C GLU A 205 9.31 16.18 1.56
N PHE A 206 8.90 15.20 0.76
CA PHE A 206 8.69 13.82 1.19
C PHE A 206 10.00 13.15 1.66
N LEU A 207 11.09 13.36 0.91
CA LEU A 207 12.42 12.88 1.29
C LEU A 207 12.97 13.65 2.51
N TYR A 208 12.72 14.96 2.63
CA TYR A 208 13.12 15.73 3.81
C TYR A 208 12.38 15.32 5.08
N TYR A 209 11.06 15.11 5.00
CA TYR A 209 10.26 14.51 6.08
C TYR A 209 10.81 13.13 6.47
N SER A 210 11.07 12.26 5.49
CA SER A 210 11.61 10.92 5.73
C SER A 210 12.99 11.00 6.43
N THR A 211 13.83 11.96 6.05
CA THR A 211 15.13 12.21 6.70
C THR A 211 14.98 12.70 8.14
N LEU A 212 13.99 13.57 8.42
CA LEU A 212 13.71 14.04 9.77
C LEU A 212 13.29 12.90 10.71
N LEU A 213 12.51 11.94 10.18
CA LEU A 213 12.01 10.75 10.90
C LEU A 213 13.08 9.67 11.11
N GLN A 214 13.93 9.43 10.10
CA GLN A 214 14.87 8.30 10.08
C GLN A 214 16.27 8.65 10.64
N VAL A 215 16.80 9.84 10.33
CA VAL A 215 18.20 10.21 10.60
C VAL A 215 18.31 11.12 11.82
N ALA A 216 19.14 10.74 12.80
CA ALA A 216 19.58 11.64 13.88
C ALA A 216 20.73 12.56 13.41
N GLY A 217 20.73 13.83 13.80
CA GLY A 217 21.78 14.80 13.43
C GLY A 217 21.24 16.21 13.17
N SER A 218 22.15 17.11 12.76
CA SER A 218 21.84 18.53 12.49
C SER A 218 21.01 18.71 11.21
N LEU A 219 20.16 19.74 11.16
CA LEU A 219 19.29 20.04 10.02
C LEU A 219 20.07 20.22 8.71
N SER A 220 21.27 20.83 8.76
CA SER A 220 22.13 21.02 7.58
C SER A 220 22.61 19.69 7.00
N GLN A 221 22.94 18.73 7.86
CA GLN A 221 23.31 17.37 7.43
C GLN A 221 22.09 16.66 6.81
N LYS A 222 20.90 16.81 7.41
CA LYS A 222 19.65 16.24 6.88
C LYS A 222 19.33 16.74 5.46
N LYS A 223 19.51 18.03 5.18
CA LYS A 223 19.36 18.56 3.81
C LYS A 223 20.34 17.91 2.83
N ALA A 224 21.60 17.72 3.22
CA ALA A 224 22.59 17.05 2.37
C ALA A 224 22.23 15.58 2.08
N PHE A 225 21.67 14.82 3.04
CA PHE A 225 21.18 13.45 2.79
C PHE A 225 20.04 13.41 1.75
N VAL A 226 19.19 14.45 1.69
CA VAL A 226 18.11 14.54 0.70
C VAL A 226 18.66 14.79 -0.71
N GLU A 227 19.54 15.77 -0.89
CA GLU A 227 20.12 16.07 -2.20
C GLU A 227 21.02 14.91 -2.71
N ASP A 228 21.72 14.21 -1.80
CA ASP A 228 22.43 12.97 -2.13
C ASP A 228 21.48 11.85 -2.62
N ALA A 229 20.30 11.69 -2.00
CA ALA A 229 19.32 10.69 -2.42
C ALA A 229 18.64 11.06 -3.76
N ILE A 230 18.36 12.35 -3.98
CA ILE A 230 17.80 12.87 -5.24
C ILE A 230 18.81 12.67 -6.38
N SER A 231 20.08 13.03 -6.17
CA SER A 231 21.14 12.88 -7.19
C SER A 231 21.50 11.42 -7.46
N ALA A 232 21.51 10.54 -6.45
CA ALA A 232 21.76 9.11 -6.63
C ALA A 232 20.66 8.38 -7.41
N MET A 233 19.43 8.90 -7.42
CA MET A 233 18.29 8.36 -8.18
C MET A 233 17.92 9.20 -9.42
N SER A 234 18.77 10.16 -9.82
CA SER A 234 18.53 11.04 -10.98
C SER A 234 17.17 11.76 -10.95
N LEU A 235 16.71 12.19 -9.77
CA LEU A 235 15.40 12.80 -9.53
C LEU A 235 15.39 14.35 -9.59
N GLY A 236 16.46 14.97 -10.09
CA GLY A 236 16.65 16.43 -10.05
C GLY A 236 15.47 17.23 -10.62
N ASP A 237 15.04 16.88 -11.83
CA ASP A 237 13.97 17.58 -12.59
C ASP A 237 12.56 17.39 -12.00
N TYR A 238 12.43 16.46 -11.04
CA TYR A 238 11.18 16.13 -10.36
C TYR A 238 11.19 16.53 -8.89
N ALA A 239 12.31 17.02 -8.35
CA ALA A 239 12.48 17.33 -6.93
C ALA A 239 11.41 18.30 -6.38
N GLY A 240 10.98 19.28 -7.19
CA GLY A 240 9.96 20.28 -6.82
C GLY A 240 8.52 19.92 -7.19
N LYS A 241 8.26 18.76 -7.82
CA LYS A 241 6.92 18.38 -8.30
C LYS A 241 6.15 17.57 -7.25
N LEU A 242 4.83 17.74 -7.20
CA LEU A 242 3.91 16.99 -6.32
C LEU A 242 3.78 15.53 -6.76
N ILE A 243 3.87 14.60 -5.82
CA ILE A 243 3.87 13.16 -6.12
C ILE A 243 2.52 12.69 -6.70
N GLY A 244 1.40 13.13 -6.11
CA GLY A 244 0.05 12.72 -6.51
C GLY A 244 -0.54 13.45 -7.70
N GLY A 245 0.02 14.61 -8.04
CA GLY A 245 -0.65 15.62 -8.86
C GLY A 245 -1.73 16.40 -8.10
N HIS A 246 -2.40 17.30 -8.81
CA HIS A 246 -3.61 18.03 -8.38
C HIS A 246 -4.51 18.19 -9.61
N CYS A 247 -5.73 18.73 -9.46
CA CYS A 247 -6.65 18.99 -10.59
C CYS A 247 -6.05 19.83 -11.75
N LEU A 248 -4.93 20.52 -11.50
CA LEU A 248 -4.23 21.37 -12.47
C LEU A 248 -2.80 20.89 -12.81
N MET A 249 -2.28 19.85 -12.16
CA MET A 249 -0.89 19.40 -12.36
C MET A 249 -0.80 17.87 -12.38
N ASN A 250 -0.19 17.35 -13.44
CA ASN A 250 -0.05 15.91 -13.67
C ASN A 250 0.71 15.21 -12.53
N ARG A 251 0.23 14.01 -12.21
CA ARG A 251 0.86 13.06 -11.29
C ARG A 251 2.26 12.66 -11.78
N LEU A 252 3.17 12.32 -10.85
CA LEU A 252 4.48 11.79 -11.22
C LEU A 252 4.35 10.46 -12.00
N PRO A 253 5.12 10.24 -13.08
CA PRO A 253 5.13 8.97 -13.82
C PRO A 253 5.50 7.79 -12.92
N CYS A 254 5.02 6.58 -13.25
CA CYS A 254 5.23 5.37 -12.44
C CYS A 254 6.72 5.08 -12.18
N GLY A 255 7.59 5.23 -13.19
CA GLY A 255 9.05 5.09 -13.02
C GLY A 255 9.64 6.09 -12.02
N GLU A 256 9.21 7.35 -12.04
CA GLU A 256 9.66 8.37 -11.08
C GLU A 256 9.18 8.05 -9.67
N ARG A 257 7.90 7.66 -9.50
CA ARG A 257 7.35 7.25 -8.19
C ARG A 257 8.15 6.08 -7.62
N ARG A 258 8.51 5.10 -8.45
CA ARG A 258 9.35 3.97 -8.04
C ARG A 258 10.74 4.42 -7.59
N ARG A 259 11.37 5.37 -8.31
CA ARG A 259 12.64 5.98 -7.89
C ARG A 259 12.52 6.77 -6.58
N VAL A 260 11.42 7.49 -6.33
CA VAL A 260 11.17 8.18 -5.03
C VAL A 260 11.04 7.17 -3.88
N SER A 261 10.35 6.05 -4.11
CA SER A 261 10.19 4.94 -3.16
C SER A 261 11.55 4.35 -2.76
N ILE A 262 12.45 4.15 -3.73
CA ILE A 262 13.81 3.67 -3.47
C ILE A 262 14.68 4.76 -2.81
N ALA A 263 14.56 6.03 -3.24
CA ALA A 263 15.27 7.17 -2.66
C ALA A 263 14.96 7.34 -1.16
N ARG A 264 13.71 7.09 -0.74
CA ARG A 264 13.29 7.11 0.67
C ARG A 264 14.10 6.16 1.56
N GLU A 265 14.39 4.96 1.07
CA GLU A 265 15.20 3.98 1.81
C GLU A 265 16.71 4.28 1.69
N LEU A 266 17.12 4.96 0.61
CA LEU A 266 18.50 5.38 0.37
C LEU A 266 18.97 6.53 1.28
N ILE A 267 18.05 7.35 1.82
CA ILE A 267 18.34 8.43 2.80
C ILE A 267 19.24 7.95 3.94
N MET A 268 18.96 6.76 4.49
CA MET A 268 19.75 6.19 5.58
C MET A 268 21.15 5.75 5.15
N ARG A 269 21.52 5.87 3.86
CA ARG A 269 22.70 5.28 3.21
C ARG A 269 22.93 3.82 3.67
N PRO A 270 21.96 2.91 3.44
CA PRO A 270 22.08 1.52 3.85
C PRO A 270 23.26 0.84 3.14
N ARG A 271 23.82 -0.20 3.77
CA ARG A 271 24.90 -1.01 3.17
C ARG A 271 24.36 -2.10 2.25
N VAL A 272 23.12 -2.50 2.51
CA VAL A 272 22.34 -3.48 1.75
C VAL A 272 20.97 -2.88 1.46
N LEU A 273 20.53 -2.96 0.22
CA LEU A 273 19.19 -2.54 -0.18
C LEU A 273 18.47 -3.72 -0.84
N PHE A 274 17.34 -4.11 -0.25
CA PHE A 274 16.45 -5.14 -0.76
C PHE A 274 15.30 -4.49 -1.54
N ILE A 275 14.96 -5.01 -2.73
CA ILE A 275 13.84 -4.48 -3.54
C ILE A 275 12.96 -5.63 -4.06
N ASP A 276 11.69 -5.65 -3.67
CA ASP A 276 10.71 -6.63 -4.16
C ASP A 276 10.11 -6.13 -5.48
N GLU A 277 10.46 -6.76 -6.60
CA GLU A 277 10.08 -6.41 -7.99
C GLU A 277 10.31 -4.93 -8.37
N PRO A 278 11.56 -4.50 -8.68
CA PRO A 278 11.86 -3.10 -8.99
C PRO A 278 11.12 -2.58 -10.22
N LEU A 279 10.89 -3.41 -11.24
CA LEU A 279 10.30 -3.04 -12.53
C LEU A 279 8.76 -3.14 -12.59
N TYR A 280 8.09 -3.28 -11.44
CA TYR A 280 6.65 -3.52 -11.41
C TYR A 280 5.85 -2.30 -11.91
N HIS A 281 5.11 -2.47 -13.01
CA HIS A 281 4.41 -1.40 -13.76
C HIS A 281 5.32 -0.29 -14.33
N LEU A 282 6.55 -0.63 -14.75
CA LEU A 282 7.39 0.26 -15.53
C LEU A 282 7.34 -0.12 -17.02
N ASP A 283 7.39 0.90 -17.88
CA ASP A 283 7.72 0.77 -19.30
C ASP A 283 9.20 0.35 -19.49
N SER A 284 9.54 -0.14 -20.68
CA SER A 284 10.88 -0.66 -20.99
C SER A 284 12.00 0.37 -20.81
N VAL A 285 11.75 1.64 -21.15
CA VAL A 285 12.74 2.72 -21.06
C VAL A 285 12.99 3.11 -19.61
N SER A 286 11.93 3.38 -18.83
CA SER A 286 12.03 3.64 -17.40
C SER A 286 12.66 2.47 -16.65
N ALA A 287 12.35 1.24 -17.06
CA ALA A 287 12.90 0.02 -16.48
C ALA A 287 14.42 -0.08 -16.70
N LEU A 288 14.90 0.12 -17.92
CA LEU A 288 16.34 0.15 -18.22
C LEU A 288 17.04 1.26 -17.43
N LEU A 289 16.47 2.48 -17.45
CA LEU A 289 17.02 3.63 -16.73
C LEU A 289 17.12 3.38 -15.21
N LEU A 290 16.10 2.74 -14.62
CA LEU A 290 16.13 2.33 -13.21
C LEU A 290 17.23 1.28 -12.94
N MET A 291 17.41 0.30 -13.83
CA MET A 291 18.42 -0.74 -13.66
C MET A 291 19.85 -0.20 -13.83
N VAL A 292 20.08 0.71 -14.78
CA VAL A 292 21.35 1.43 -14.93
C VAL A 292 21.64 2.28 -13.69
N THR A 293 20.63 2.98 -13.16
CA THR A 293 20.74 3.75 -11.91
C THR A 293 21.10 2.86 -10.72
N LEU A 294 20.48 1.69 -10.61
CA LEU A 294 20.82 0.71 -9.57
C LEU A 294 22.20 0.06 -9.78
N LYS A 295 22.66 -0.17 -11.02
CA LYS A 295 24.03 -0.59 -11.31
C LYS A 295 25.07 0.45 -10.86
N LYS A 296 24.78 1.73 -11.13
CA LYS A 296 25.57 2.87 -10.65
C LYS A 296 25.54 3.01 -9.12
N LEU A 297 24.43 2.70 -8.47
CA LEU A 297 24.36 2.66 -7.00
C LEU A 297 25.21 1.52 -6.42
N ALA A 298 25.18 0.33 -7.01
CA ALA A 298 26.01 -0.79 -6.56
C ALA A 298 27.51 -0.50 -6.72
N SER A 299 27.95 0.13 -7.82
CA SER A 299 29.38 0.44 -8.00
C SER A 299 29.96 1.39 -6.93
N THR A 300 29.11 2.11 -6.18
CA THR A 300 29.55 2.86 -4.98
C THR A 300 29.94 1.97 -3.79
N GLY A 301 29.62 0.68 -3.83
CA GLY A 301 29.86 -0.33 -2.80
C GLY A 301 28.60 -0.86 -2.10
N CYS A 302 27.40 -0.38 -2.46
CA CYS A 302 26.13 -0.89 -1.91
C CYS A 302 25.83 -2.31 -2.41
N THR A 303 25.35 -3.19 -1.52
CA THR A 303 24.93 -4.56 -1.87
C THR A 303 23.45 -4.56 -2.28
N LEU A 304 23.13 -4.97 -3.51
CA LEU A 304 21.75 -4.95 -4.02
C LEU A 304 21.22 -6.37 -4.21
N ILE A 305 20.10 -6.68 -3.55
CA ILE A 305 19.38 -7.95 -3.71
C ILE A 305 17.94 -7.64 -4.09
N PHE A 306 17.46 -8.13 -5.22
CA PHE A 306 16.10 -7.83 -5.69
C PHE A 306 15.44 -9.02 -6.39
N THR A 307 14.12 -9.07 -6.33
CA THR A 307 13.32 -10.11 -6.99
C THR A 307 12.88 -9.64 -8.37
N MET A 308 12.83 -10.54 -9.35
CA MET A 308 12.26 -10.25 -10.66
C MET A 308 11.40 -11.41 -11.15
N TYR A 309 10.37 -11.07 -11.93
CA TYR A 309 9.65 -12.06 -12.72
C TYR A 309 10.38 -12.25 -14.05
N GLN A 310 10.32 -11.26 -14.95
CA GLN A 310 10.90 -11.26 -16.30
C GLN A 310 11.76 -10.00 -16.50
N SER A 311 12.71 -10.05 -17.44
CA SER A 311 13.60 -8.93 -17.82
C SER A 311 13.78 -8.87 -19.34
N SER A 312 14.15 -7.71 -19.88
CA SER A 312 14.71 -7.61 -21.23
C SER A 312 16.15 -8.15 -21.26
N THR A 313 16.66 -8.48 -22.44
CA THR A 313 18.05 -8.95 -22.63
C THR A 313 19.09 -7.93 -22.16
N GLU A 314 18.82 -6.63 -22.37
CA GLU A 314 19.68 -5.53 -21.92
C GLU A 314 19.79 -5.49 -20.39
N VAL A 315 18.64 -5.58 -19.70
CA VAL A 315 18.58 -5.61 -18.23
C VAL A 315 19.22 -6.89 -17.68
N PHE A 316 19.03 -8.03 -18.35
CA PHE A 316 19.66 -9.30 -17.99
C PHE A 316 21.20 -9.20 -18.00
N GLY A 317 21.79 -8.47 -18.95
CA GLY A 317 23.24 -8.21 -19.02
C GLY A 317 23.81 -7.37 -17.88
N LEU A 318 22.99 -6.70 -17.06
CA LEU A 318 23.45 -5.87 -15.94
C LEU A 318 23.66 -6.66 -14.63
N PHE A 319 23.16 -7.89 -14.55
CA PHE A 319 23.19 -8.69 -13.32
C PHE A 319 24.55 -9.35 -13.11
N ASP A 320 25.10 -9.26 -11.89
CA ASP A 320 26.35 -9.93 -11.54
C ASP A 320 26.10 -11.39 -11.12
N ARG A 321 25.03 -11.63 -10.36
CA ARG A 321 24.63 -12.96 -9.88
C ARG A 321 23.14 -13.20 -9.99
N ILE A 322 22.76 -14.44 -10.31
CA ILE A 322 21.38 -14.90 -10.45
C ILE A 322 21.08 -16.08 -9.53
N CYS A 323 19.92 -16.04 -8.88
CA CYS A 323 19.32 -17.11 -8.10
C CYS A 323 18.02 -17.54 -8.78
N LEU A 324 18.00 -18.71 -9.43
CA LEU A 324 16.80 -19.27 -10.03
C LEU A 324 16.05 -20.16 -9.03
N LEU A 325 14.77 -19.86 -8.84
CA LEU A 325 13.90 -20.51 -7.86
C LEU A 325 12.60 -21.00 -8.51
N SER A 326 12.32 -22.30 -8.45
CA SER A 326 11.02 -22.88 -8.86
C SER A 326 10.45 -23.75 -7.75
N ASN A 327 9.16 -23.60 -7.45
CA ASN A 327 8.42 -24.36 -6.42
C ASN A 327 9.19 -24.53 -5.08
N GLY A 328 9.84 -23.47 -4.61
CA GLY A 328 10.61 -23.45 -3.36
C GLY A 328 12.00 -24.12 -3.42
N ASN A 329 12.43 -24.64 -4.56
CA ASN A 329 13.76 -25.22 -4.78
C ASN A 329 14.66 -24.24 -5.54
N THR A 330 15.91 -24.07 -5.10
CA THR A 330 16.94 -23.39 -5.88
C THR A 330 17.44 -24.29 -7.00
N LEU A 331 17.24 -23.88 -8.25
CA LEU A 331 17.67 -24.63 -9.44
C LEU A 331 19.09 -24.26 -9.87
N PHE A 332 19.47 -23.00 -9.67
CA PHE A 332 20.81 -22.50 -9.91
C PHE A 332 21.07 -21.28 -9.02
N PHE A 333 22.28 -21.15 -8.49
CA PHE A 333 22.78 -19.90 -7.92
C PHE A 333 24.23 -19.72 -8.36
N GLY A 334 24.56 -18.57 -8.96
CA GLY A 334 25.89 -18.35 -9.52
C GLY A 334 25.97 -17.06 -10.33
N GLU A 335 26.96 -16.98 -11.21
CA GLU A 335 27.15 -15.85 -12.12
C GLU A 335 26.19 -15.95 -13.31
N THR A 336 25.77 -14.80 -13.83
CA THR A 336 24.73 -14.72 -14.89
C THR A 336 25.11 -15.49 -16.16
N LEU A 337 26.40 -15.50 -16.53
CA LEU A 337 26.90 -16.24 -17.68
C LEU A 337 27.00 -17.75 -17.42
N ALA A 338 27.38 -18.17 -16.22
CA ALA A 338 27.40 -19.58 -15.82
C ALA A 338 25.99 -20.20 -15.84
N CYS A 339 24.95 -19.40 -15.58
CA CYS A 339 23.56 -19.84 -15.70
C CYS A 339 23.19 -20.34 -17.12
N LEU A 340 23.69 -19.68 -18.18
CA LEU A 340 23.49 -20.12 -19.57
C LEU A 340 24.17 -21.47 -19.83
N GLN A 341 25.39 -21.64 -19.33
CA GLN A 341 26.14 -22.89 -19.45
C GLN A 341 25.46 -24.03 -18.70
N HIS A 342 24.95 -23.77 -17.49
CA HIS A 342 24.19 -24.73 -16.70
C HIS A 342 22.96 -25.26 -17.43
N PHE A 343 22.16 -24.37 -18.06
CA PHE A 343 21.02 -24.78 -18.88
C PHE A 343 21.42 -25.62 -20.10
N SER A 344 22.51 -25.27 -20.77
CA SER A 344 23.06 -26.08 -21.87
C SER A 344 23.49 -27.47 -21.40
N ASN A 345 24.18 -27.56 -20.25
CA ASN A 345 24.66 -28.82 -19.67
C ASN A 345 23.51 -29.73 -19.18
N ALA A 346 22.38 -29.14 -18.78
CA ALA A 346 21.17 -29.88 -18.41
C ALA A 346 20.32 -30.34 -19.62
N GLY A 347 20.75 -30.03 -20.86
CA GLY A 347 20.04 -30.40 -22.09
C GLY A 347 19.02 -29.37 -22.59
N PHE A 348 19.00 -28.15 -22.03
CA PHE A 348 18.05 -27.08 -22.36
C PHE A 348 18.75 -25.79 -22.85
N PRO A 349 19.58 -25.84 -23.92
CA PRO A 349 20.26 -24.65 -24.44
C PRO A 349 19.28 -23.55 -24.82
N CYS A 350 19.66 -22.28 -24.59
CA CYS A 350 18.84 -21.13 -24.94
C CYS A 350 18.78 -20.95 -26.47
N PRO A 351 17.58 -20.80 -27.09
CA PRO A 351 17.47 -20.47 -28.50
C PRO A 351 18.10 -19.11 -28.83
N ILE A 352 18.74 -19.01 -30.00
CA ILE A 352 19.53 -17.85 -30.43
C ILE A 352 18.70 -16.54 -30.49
N MET A 353 17.41 -16.64 -30.82
CA MET A 353 16.49 -15.49 -30.95
C MET A 353 15.57 -15.27 -29.74
N GLN A 354 15.75 -15.99 -28.63
CA GLN A 354 14.94 -15.83 -27.41
C GLN A 354 15.77 -15.15 -26.31
N SER A 355 15.13 -14.29 -25.50
CA SER A 355 15.83 -13.70 -24.36
C SER A 355 16.13 -14.79 -23.30
N PRO A 356 17.34 -14.84 -22.72
CA PRO A 356 17.71 -15.84 -21.72
C PRO A 356 16.74 -15.94 -20.55
N SER A 357 16.28 -14.79 -20.04
CA SER A 357 15.31 -14.71 -18.95
C SER A 357 13.96 -15.32 -19.30
N ASP A 358 13.48 -15.15 -20.54
CA ASP A 358 12.22 -15.76 -20.98
C ASP A 358 12.34 -17.28 -21.15
N HIS A 359 13.44 -17.74 -21.77
CA HIS A 359 13.75 -19.18 -21.89
C HIS A 359 13.84 -19.86 -20.52
N PHE A 360 14.58 -19.27 -19.57
CA PHE A 360 14.70 -19.81 -18.21
C PHE A 360 13.34 -19.91 -17.50
N LEU A 361 12.49 -18.89 -17.60
CA LEU A 361 11.17 -18.90 -16.97
C LEU A 361 10.25 -19.95 -17.62
N ARG A 362 10.27 -20.05 -18.95
CA ARG A 362 9.48 -21.04 -19.69
C ARG A 362 9.87 -22.47 -19.32
N ALA A 363 11.17 -22.76 -19.21
CA ALA A 363 11.71 -24.07 -18.88
C ALA A 363 11.50 -24.52 -17.43
N ILE A 364 11.10 -23.62 -16.50
CA ILE A 364 10.94 -23.92 -15.08
C ILE A 364 9.53 -23.65 -14.53
N ASN A 365 8.57 -23.26 -15.40
CA ASN A 365 7.22 -22.87 -15.02
C ASN A 365 6.17 -23.93 -15.38
N THR A 366 5.79 -24.74 -14.38
CA THR A 366 4.78 -25.80 -14.49
C THR A 366 3.36 -25.31 -14.85
N ASP A 367 3.07 -24.01 -14.77
CA ASP A 367 1.77 -23.49 -15.18
C ASP A 367 1.57 -23.53 -16.71
N PHE A 368 2.65 -23.53 -17.51
CA PHE A 368 2.53 -23.73 -18.96
C PHE A 368 2.01 -25.14 -19.31
N ASP A 369 2.50 -26.19 -18.64
CA ASP A 369 2.04 -27.57 -18.86
C ASP A 369 0.53 -27.71 -18.60
N ARG A 370 0.01 -27.01 -17.58
CA ARG A 370 -1.43 -26.97 -17.27
C ARG A 370 -2.26 -26.31 -18.37
N ILE A 371 -1.77 -25.21 -18.94
CA ILE A 371 -2.42 -24.51 -20.04
C ILE A 371 -2.37 -25.39 -21.30
N ILE A 372 -1.23 -26.00 -21.60
CA ILE A 372 -1.06 -26.92 -22.74
C ILE A 372 -2.01 -28.12 -22.61
N ALA A 373 -2.15 -28.69 -21.42
CA ALA A 373 -3.12 -29.77 -21.16
C ALA A 373 -4.57 -29.30 -21.32
N MET A 374 -4.93 -28.10 -20.84
CA MET A 374 -6.26 -27.51 -21.09
C MET A 374 -6.52 -27.32 -22.59
N CYS A 375 -5.57 -26.77 -23.34
CA CYS A 375 -5.70 -26.54 -24.78
C CYS A 375 -5.87 -27.84 -25.56
N LYS A 376 -5.17 -28.92 -25.17
CA LYS A 376 -5.35 -30.25 -25.76
C LYS A 376 -6.78 -30.76 -25.56
N ASN A 377 -7.28 -30.73 -24.33
CA ASN A 377 -8.66 -31.15 -24.00
C ASN A 377 -9.76 -30.28 -24.67
N LEU A 378 -9.40 -29.12 -25.25
CA LEU A 378 -10.30 -28.27 -26.04
C LEU A 378 -10.18 -28.49 -27.57
N GLN A 379 -9.17 -29.23 -28.02
CA GLN A 379 -8.86 -29.48 -29.43
C GLN A 379 -9.07 -30.95 -29.85
N ASP A 380 -9.72 -31.74 -28.99
CA ASP A 380 -9.95 -33.20 -29.13
C ASP A 380 -10.80 -33.64 -30.35
N ASP A 381 -11.07 -32.78 -31.33
CA ASP A 381 -11.75 -33.16 -32.58
C ASP A 381 -10.76 -33.28 -33.77
N HIS A 382 -9.78 -32.38 -33.95
CA HIS A 382 -8.82 -32.45 -35.07
C HIS A 382 -7.44 -31.84 -34.79
N GLY A 383 -6.38 -32.66 -34.76
CA GLY A 383 -5.03 -32.23 -35.14
C GLY A 383 -3.87 -32.69 -34.23
N ASP A 384 -2.92 -33.39 -34.82
CA ASP A 384 -1.73 -33.93 -34.17
C ASP A 384 -0.75 -32.82 -33.71
N PHE A 385 -0.79 -32.44 -32.44
CA PHE A 385 0.26 -31.65 -31.76
C PHE A 385 1.13 -32.57 -30.88
N SER A 386 1.77 -33.54 -31.51
CA SER A 386 2.75 -34.44 -30.91
C SER A 386 4.20 -34.06 -31.26
N SER A 387 5.13 -34.51 -30.43
CA SER A 387 6.59 -34.24 -30.42
C SER A 387 7.06 -32.85 -29.93
N VAL A 388 7.76 -32.90 -28.78
CA VAL A 388 8.47 -31.84 -28.04
C VAL A 388 7.64 -30.95 -27.11
N ASN A 389 7.08 -31.57 -26.06
CA ASN A 389 6.95 -30.93 -24.75
C ASN A 389 7.42 -31.94 -23.69
N MET A 390 8.66 -31.75 -23.21
CA MET A 390 9.19 -32.48 -22.06
C MET A 390 8.50 -31.95 -20.80
N ASP A 391 8.02 -32.85 -19.93
CA ASP A 391 7.35 -32.49 -18.67
C ASP A 391 8.24 -31.51 -17.87
N THR A 392 7.72 -30.31 -17.56
CA THR A 392 8.48 -29.28 -16.85
C THR A 392 8.89 -29.75 -15.46
N ALA A 393 8.15 -30.68 -14.85
CA ALA A 393 8.57 -31.31 -13.59
C ALA A 393 9.83 -32.17 -13.74
N VAL A 394 10.08 -32.77 -14.91
CA VAL A 394 11.34 -33.47 -15.21
C VAL A 394 12.46 -32.46 -15.44
N ALA A 395 12.22 -31.40 -16.21
CA ALA A 395 13.20 -30.34 -16.46
C ALA A 395 13.68 -29.66 -15.16
N ILE A 396 12.75 -29.37 -14.23
CA ILE A 396 13.07 -28.84 -12.89
C ILE A 396 13.97 -29.81 -12.10
N ARG A 397 13.67 -31.12 -12.13
CA ARG A 397 14.45 -32.15 -11.42
C ARG A 397 15.84 -32.34 -12.02
N THR A 398 15.97 -32.33 -13.35
CA THR A 398 17.27 -32.46 -14.01
C THR A 398 18.13 -31.23 -13.76
N LEU A 399 17.60 -30.01 -13.88
CA LEU A 399 18.30 -28.77 -13.52
C LEU A 399 18.80 -28.81 -12.05
N GLU A 400 17.92 -29.16 -11.10
CA GLU A 400 18.30 -29.27 -9.68
C GLU A 400 19.39 -30.33 -9.43
N ALA A 401 19.30 -31.49 -10.08
CA ALA A 401 20.28 -32.57 -9.96
C ALA A 401 21.64 -32.16 -10.57
N THR A 402 21.62 -31.64 -11.80
CA THR A 402 22.81 -31.14 -12.50
C THR A 402 23.49 -30.03 -11.69
N TYR A 403 22.74 -29.13 -11.06
CA TYR A 403 23.30 -28.06 -10.23
C TYR A 403 23.99 -28.62 -8.99
N LYS A 404 23.35 -29.54 -8.24
CA LYS A 404 23.96 -30.19 -7.07
C LYS A 404 25.23 -30.98 -7.40
N SER A 405 25.34 -31.50 -8.63
CA SER A 405 26.55 -32.16 -9.14
C SER A 405 27.59 -31.22 -9.76
N SER A 406 27.30 -29.91 -9.91
CA SER A 406 28.17 -29.00 -10.66
C SER A 406 29.33 -28.44 -9.81
N ALA A 407 30.39 -28.05 -10.51
CA ALA A 407 31.49 -27.29 -9.91
C ALA A 407 31.02 -25.96 -9.30
N ASP A 408 29.99 -25.31 -9.87
CA ASP A 408 29.43 -24.06 -9.35
C ASP A 408 28.84 -24.22 -7.95
N TYR A 409 28.09 -25.31 -7.70
CA TYR A 409 27.52 -25.58 -6.37
C TYR A 409 28.63 -25.77 -5.33
N SER A 410 29.67 -26.53 -5.69
CA SER A 410 30.85 -26.74 -4.83
C SER A 410 31.63 -25.44 -4.59
N ALA A 411 31.77 -24.60 -5.62
CA ALA A 411 32.41 -23.30 -5.51
C ALA A 411 31.60 -22.34 -4.60
N VAL A 412 30.28 -22.31 -4.75
CA VAL A 412 29.35 -21.55 -3.89
C VAL A 412 29.44 -22.01 -2.44
N GLU A 413 29.41 -23.32 -2.17
CA GLU A 413 29.56 -23.86 -0.81
C GLU A 413 30.92 -23.50 -0.19
N SER A 414 32.01 -23.63 -0.96
CA SER A 414 33.35 -23.21 -0.49
C SER A 414 33.42 -21.71 -0.19
N MET A 415 32.69 -20.88 -0.94
CA MET A 415 32.64 -19.43 -0.74
C MET A 415 31.76 -19.06 0.45
N ILE A 416 30.65 -19.78 0.67
CA ILE A 416 29.81 -19.65 1.87
C ILE A 416 30.63 -19.94 3.13
N LEU A 417 31.44 -21.02 3.14
CA LEU A 417 32.33 -21.33 4.27
C LEU A 417 33.35 -20.21 4.50
N LYS A 418 34.11 -19.81 3.47
CA LYS A 418 35.11 -18.72 3.54
C LYS A 418 34.52 -17.38 4.02
N LEU A 419 33.29 -17.06 3.63
CA LEU A 419 32.60 -15.83 4.02
C LEU A 419 32.00 -15.90 5.44
N THR A 420 31.74 -17.10 5.96
CA THR A 420 31.27 -17.30 7.33
C THR A 420 32.43 -17.33 8.34
N GLU A 421 33.56 -17.96 7.99
CA GLU A 421 34.77 -17.96 8.82
C GLU A 421 35.42 -16.58 8.92
N LYS A 422 35.30 -15.76 7.88
CA LYS A 422 35.85 -14.40 7.84
C LYS A 422 34.93 -13.41 8.56
N GLU A 423 35.01 -13.39 9.89
CA GLU A 423 34.34 -12.37 10.71
C GLU A 423 34.75 -10.96 10.27
N GLY A 424 33.78 -10.20 9.77
CA GLY A 424 33.95 -8.83 9.29
C GLY A 424 33.42 -7.79 10.29
N PRO A 425 33.58 -6.50 9.98
CA PRO A 425 33.20 -5.43 10.89
C PRO A 425 31.68 -5.41 11.15
N HIS A 426 31.32 -5.43 12.43
CA HIS A 426 29.93 -5.41 12.89
C HIS A 426 29.17 -4.18 12.38
N LEU A 427 27.93 -4.38 11.92
CA LEU A 427 27.08 -3.28 11.48
C LEU A 427 26.53 -2.52 12.69
N LYS A 428 27.16 -1.40 13.04
CA LYS A 428 26.63 -0.48 14.06
C LYS A 428 25.29 0.11 13.61
N SER A 429 24.29 0.10 14.49
CA SER A 429 23.03 0.82 14.28
C SER A 429 23.31 2.32 14.11
N LYS A 430 22.62 3.00 13.19
CA LYS A 430 22.84 4.44 12.91
C LYS A 430 22.16 5.38 13.92
N GLY A 431 21.67 4.85 15.03
CA GLY A 431 20.85 5.58 15.99
C GLY A 431 19.44 5.86 15.46
N ARG A 432 18.60 6.47 16.30
CA ARG A 432 17.26 6.94 15.94
C ARG A 432 17.06 8.35 16.49
N PRO A 433 16.30 9.21 15.81
CA PRO A 433 15.76 10.43 16.44
C PRO A 433 14.94 10.09 17.68
N SER A 434 14.86 11.02 18.63
CA SER A 434 14.01 10.86 19.81
C SER A 434 12.54 10.72 19.43
N ASP A 435 11.79 9.92 20.19
CA ASP A 435 10.36 9.71 19.90
C ASP A 435 9.55 11.00 19.95
N VAL A 436 9.94 11.98 20.79
CA VAL A 436 9.36 13.33 20.81
C VAL A 436 9.56 14.05 19.47
N MET A 437 10.77 14.04 18.91
CA MET A 437 11.04 14.65 17.60
C MET A 437 10.22 13.94 16.50
N ARG A 438 10.08 12.61 16.59
CA ARG A 438 9.29 11.82 15.62
C ARG A 438 7.79 12.16 15.73
N ILE A 439 7.26 12.35 16.93
CA ILE A 439 5.87 12.83 17.15
C ILE A 439 5.68 14.20 16.51
N VAL A 440 6.55 15.18 16.83
CA VAL A 440 6.45 16.54 16.28
C VAL A 440 6.52 16.55 14.75
N VAL A 441 7.46 15.80 14.16
CA VAL A 441 7.63 15.70 12.70
C VAL A 441 6.44 15.02 12.03
N LEU A 442 5.86 13.99 12.66
CA LEU A 442 4.69 13.27 12.15
C LEU A 442 3.39 14.09 12.30
N THR A 443 3.21 14.83 13.40
CA THR A 443 2.11 15.79 13.59
C THR A 443 2.20 16.92 12.56
N TRP A 444 3.38 17.52 12.38
CA TRP A 444 3.61 18.55 11.36
C TRP A 444 3.25 18.05 9.96
N ARG A 445 3.68 16.83 9.60
CA ARG A 445 3.32 16.20 8.33
C ARG A 445 1.81 16.00 8.20
N SER A 446 1.16 15.39 9.17
CA SER A 446 -0.28 15.09 9.12
C SER A 446 -1.11 16.39 9.03
N LEU A 447 -0.75 17.42 9.82
CA LEU A 447 -1.31 18.78 9.70
C LEU A 447 -1.13 19.39 8.30
N LEU A 448 0.05 19.26 7.71
CA LEU A 448 0.36 19.77 6.36
C LEU A 448 -0.43 19.02 5.28
N THR A 449 -0.52 17.69 5.40
CA THR A 449 -1.30 16.82 4.50
C THR A 449 -2.79 17.18 4.56
N ILE A 450 -3.41 17.22 5.75
CA ILE A 450 -4.84 17.55 5.91
C ILE A 450 -5.15 18.98 5.42
N SER A 451 -4.25 19.95 5.64
CA SER A 451 -4.46 21.33 5.17
C SER A 451 -4.29 21.51 3.66
N ARG A 452 -3.40 20.75 3.01
CA ARG A 452 -3.18 20.79 1.55
C ARG A 452 -4.20 19.97 0.76
N GLU A 453 -4.80 18.94 1.33
CA GLU A 453 -5.83 18.14 0.68
C GLU A 453 -7.19 18.84 0.70
N LEU A 454 -7.27 19.92 -0.10
CA LEU A 454 -8.41 20.82 -0.12
C LEU A 454 -9.74 20.08 -0.35
N ASN A 455 -9.72 19.10 -1.25
CA ASN A 455 -10.88 18.29 -1.63
C ASN A 455 -11.42 17.40 -0.49
N HIS A 456 -10.61 17.02 0.51
CA HIS A 456 -11.06 16.13 1.58
C HIS A 456 -11.56 16.93 2.78
N PHE A 457 -10.73 17.77 3.38
CA PHE A 457 -11.10 18.46 4.62
C PHE A 457 -12.18 19.54 4.40
N TRP A 458 -12.03 20.41 3.40
CA TRP A 458 -12.96 21.53 3.23
C TRP A 458 -14.33 21.09 2.72
N ILE A 459 -14.40 20.06 1.85
CA ILE A 459 -15.68 19.48 1.46
C ILE A 459 -16.38 18.87 2.69
N CYS A 460 -15.65 18.15 3.56
CA CYS A 460 -16.23 17.68 4.82
C CYS A 460 -16.74 18.83 5.70
N LEU A 461 -15.95 19.90 5.89
CA LEU A 461 -16.35 21.06 6.69
C LEU A 461 -17.61 21.75 6.14
N VAL A 462 -17.70 21.91 4.81
CA VAL A 462 -18.90 22.44 4.14
C VAL A 462 -20.10 21.51 4.36
N LEU A 463 -19.93 20.20 4.26
CA LEU A 463 -21.01 19.23 4.55
C LEU A 463 -21.48 19.30 6.02
N TYR A 464 -20.58 19.49 6.98
CA TYR A 464 -20.96 19.69 8.40
C TYR A 464 -21.77 20.97 8.59
N VAL A 465 -21.37 22.06 7.96
CA VAL A 465 -22.09 23.35 8.00
C VAL A 465 -23.47 23.22 7.35
N LEU A 466 -23.56 22.60 6.17
CA LEU A 466 -24.82 22.37 5.46
C LEU A 466 -25.78 21.47 6.25
N LEU A 467 -25.31 20.33 6.76
CA LEU A 467 -26.10 19.43 7.61
C LEU A 467 -26.62 20.16 8.86
N THR A 468 -25.75 20.93 9.50
CA THR A 468 -26.12 21.71 10.69
C THR A 468 -27.16 22.77 10.36
N LEU A 469 -27.01 23.46 9.22
CA LEU A 469 -27.97 24.44 8.74
C LEU A 469 -29.33 23.78 8.47
N SER A 470 -29.36 22.62 7.79
CA SER A 470 -30.60 21.86 7.55
C SER A 470 -31.29 21.42 8.84
N ILE A 471 -30.55 20.93 9.84
CA ILE A 471 -31.13 20.56 11.13
C ILE A 471 -31.62 21.81 11.87
N GLY A 472 -30.82 22.88 11.89
CA GLY A 472 -31.17 24.14 12.56
C GLY A 472 -32.39 24.82 11.95
N THR A 473 -32.57 24.79 10.62
CA THR A 473 -33.74 25.40 9.96
C THR A 473 -35.05 24.69 10.26
N ILE A 474 -35.03 23.38 10.52
CA ILE A 474 -36.21 22.60 10.94
C ILE A 474 -36.69 23.01 12.34
N PHE A 475 -35.76 23.45 13.21
CA PHE A 475 -36.02 23.75 14.62
C PHE A 475 -35.88 25.24 14.98
N ILE A 476 -36.13 26.16 14.03
CA ILE A 476 -35.97 27.61 14.26
C ILE A 476 -36.82 28.10 15.45
N ASN A 477 -36.20 28.87 16.34
CA ASN A 477 -36.83 29.58 17.46
C ASN A 477 -37.85 28.75 18.25
N ILE A 478 -37.37 27.69 18.92
CA ILE A 478 -38.20 26.89 19.82
C ILE A 478 -38.67 27.77 21.00
N GLY A 479 -39.99 28.00 21.10
CA GLY A 479 -40.61 28.78 22.17
C GLY A 479 -40.43 28.22 23.58
N HIS A 480 -41.14 28.78 24.57
CA HIS A 480 -40.96 28.46 26.00
C HIS A 480 -42.12 27.65 26.64
N SER A 481 -42.91 26.92 25.83
CA SER A 481 -44.00 26.06 26.33
C SER A 481 -43.49 24.71 26.86
N LEU A 482 -44.30 23.98 27.63
CA LEU A 482 -43.95 22.62 28.06
C LEU A 482 -43.76 21.65 26.87
N SER A 483 -44.49 21.85 25.76
CA SER A 483 -44.30 21.08 24.52
C SER A 483 -42.95 21.36 23.84
N SER A 484 -42.41 22.56 23.99
CA SER A 484 -41.16 22.98 23.37
C SER A 484 -39.94 22.26 23.97
N VAL A 485 -40.02 21.85 25.23
CA VAL A 485 -39.02 21.05 25.95
C VAL A 485 -38.71 19.77 25.18
N MET A 486 -39.73 19.01 24.76
CA MET A 486 -39.54 17.77 24.03
C MET A 486 -38.93 18.02 22.65
N VAL A 487 -39.40 19.05 21.92
CA VAL A 487 -38.84 19.43 20.61
C VAL A 487 -37.35 19.80 20.70
N ARG A 488 -36.94 20.53 21.75
CA ARG A 488 -35.54 20.90 22.01
C ARG A 488 -34.68 19.68 22.37
N VAL A 489 -35.22 18.71 23.12
CA VAL A 489 -34.56 17.41 23.37
C VAL A 489 -34.34 16.65 22.05
N SER A 490 -35.38 16.54 21.21
CA SER A 490 -35.30 15.91 19.88
C SER A 490 -34.23 16.56 19.01
N ALA A 491 -34.20 17.90 18.95
CA ALA A 491 -33.24 18.64 18.14
C ALA A 491 -31.78 18.42 18.61
N ILE A 492 -31.52 18.45 19.91
CA ILE A 492 -30.18 18.16 20.47
C ILE A 492 -29.76 16.71 20.15
N PHE A 493 -30.67 15.74 20.30
CA PHE A 493 -30.40 14.34 19.94
C PHE A 493 -30.08 14.19 18.44
N VAL A 494 -30.89 14.78 17.55
CA VAL A 494 -30.68 14.75 16.10
C VAL A 494 -29.33 15.39 15.74
N PHE A 495 -29.02 16.57 16.29
CA PHE A 495 -27.76 17.27 16.04
C PHE A 495 -26.53 16.42 16.40
N VAL A 496 -26.43 15.92 17.65
CA VAL A 496 -25.31 15.08 18.10
C VAL A 496 -25.18 13.81 17.24
N SER A 497 -26.31 13.17 16.96
CA SER A 497 -26.37 11.91 16.25
C SER A 497 -25.94 12.05 14.79
N PHE A 498 -26.51 12.99 14.05
CA PHE A 498 -26.21 13.17 12.63
C PHE A 498 -24.81 13.77 12.39
N ILE A 499 -24.29 14.62 13.27
CA ILE A 499 -22.89 15.07 13.20
C ILE A 499 -21.93 13.89 13.33
N SER A 500 -22.14 13.00 14.30
CA SER A 500 -21.29 11.80 14.45
C SER A 500 -21.39 10.86 13.24
N LEU A 501 -22.59 10.71 12.65
CA LEU A 501 -22.79 9.87 11.48
C LEU A 501 -22.08 10.45 10.25
N LEU A 502 -22.08 11.78 10.08
CA LEU A 502 -21.37 12.46 8.99
C LEU A 502 -19.85 12.30 9.08
N SER A 503 -19.29 12.05 10.27
CA SER A 503 -17.85 11.77 10.44
C SER A 503 -17.35 10.57 9.63
N ILE A 504 -18.25 9.65 9.23
CA ILE A 504 -17.92 8.52 8.35
C ILE A 504 -17.42 9.00 6.97
N ALA A 505 -17.80 10.21 6.51
CA ALA A 505 -17.32 10.78 5.25
C ALA A 505 -15.78 10.99 5.24
N GLY A 506 -15.15 11.22 6.41
CA GLY A 506 -13.70 11.37 6.53
C GLY A 506 -12.90 10.06 6.50
N LEU A 507 -13.58 8.90 6.49
CA LEU A 507 -12.98 7.57 6.54
C LEU A 507 -11.86 7.31 5.49
N PRO A 508 -11.95 7.74 4.22
CA PRO A 508 -10.91 7.46 3.23
C PRO A 508 -9.54 8.01 3.63
N ALA A 509 -9.48 9.24 4.15
CA ALA A 509 -8.24 9.88 4.60
C ALA A 509 -7.59 9.12 5.77
N HIS A 510 -8.39 8.74 6.78
CA HIS A 510 -7.91 7.91 7.90
C HIS A 510 -7.37 6.55 7.42
N LEU A 511 -8.02 5.92 6.43
CA LEU A 511 -7.56 4.66 5.84
C LEU A 511 -6.24 4.81 5.08
N GLU A 512 -5.99 5.93 4.41
CA GLU A 512 -4.71 6.18 3.73
C GLU A 512 -3.57 6.39 4.73
N GLU A 513 -3.80 7.15 5.81
CA GLU A 513 -2.76 7.35 6.82
C GLU A 513 -2.41 6.06 7.58
N ILE A 514 -3.40 5.20 7.85
CA ILE A 514 -3.16 3.85 8.40
C ILE A 514 -2.38 2.98 7.40
N LYS A 515 -2.71 3.01 6.10
CA LYS A 515 -1.94 2.25 5.08
C LYS A 515 -0.49 2.71 5.04
N ILE A 516 -0.23 4.02 5.05
CA ILE A 516 1.12 4.59 5.16
C ILE A 516 1.82 4.04 6.39
N PHE A 517 1.21 4.14 7.58
CA PHE A 517 1.77 3.62 8.82
C PHE A 517 2.13 2.13 8.73
N THR A 518 1.23 1.27 8.23
CA THR A 518 1.50 -0.17 8.08
C THR A 518 2.67 -0.50 7.15
N HIS A 519 3.08 0.46 6.31
CA HIS A 519 4.21 0.35 5.41
C HIS A 519 5.50 1.01 5.95
N GLU A 520 5.41 1.93 6.92
CA GLU A 520 6.56 2.53 7.61
C GLU A 520 7.05 1.67 8.79
N GLU A 521 6.14 0.97 9.45
CA GLU A 521 6.41 0.20 10.67
C GLU A 521 7.32 -1.03 10.46
N PRO A 522 7.24 -1.81 9.35
CA PRO A 522 8.20 -2.88 9.05
C PRO A 522 9.64 -2.38 8.85
N ASN A 523 9.81 -1.15 8.33
CA ASN A 523 11.12 -0.47 8.23
C ASN A 523 11.56 0.12 9.59
N GLN A 524 10.72 0.02 10.61
CA GLN A 524 10.91 0.57 11.96
C GLN A 524 11.09 2.10 11.95
N HIS A 525 10.59 2.76 10.90
CA HIS A 525 10.62 4.22 10.71
C HIS A 525 9.61 4.94 11.59
N SER A 526 8.44 4.32 11.83
CA SER A 526 7.36 4.82 12.68
C SER A 526 7.00 3.80 13.76
N GLY A 527 6.63 4.26 14.95
CA GLY A 527 6.22 3.40 16.07
C GLY A 527 4.75 3.60 16.42
N ALA A 528 4.06 2.57 16.90
CA ALA A 528 2.61 2.62 17.13
C ALA A 528 2.17 3.76 18.08
N MET A 529 2.90 4.00 19.19
CA MET A 529 2.60 5.16 20.07
C MET A 529 2.85 6.51 19.39
N VAL A 530 3.97 6.62 18.66
CA VAL A 530 4.34 7.83 17.93
C VAL A 530 3.27 8.17 16.90
N PHE A 531 2.74 7.18 16.19
CA PHE A 531 1.66 7.33 15.22
C PHE A 531 0.35 7.82 15.86
N ILE A 532 -0.16 7.11 16.87
CA ILE A 532 -1.45 7.44 17.50
C ILE A 532 -1.43 8.83 18.14
N LEU A 533 -0.34 9.16 18.85
CA LEU A 533 -0.21 10.46 19.49
C LEU A 533 -0.03 11.58 18.45
N ALA A 534 0.74 11.35 17.39
CA ALA A 534 0.93 12.35 16.36
C ALA A 534 -0.34 12.65 15.55
N HIS A 535 -1.11 11.61 15.21
CA HIS A 535 -2.42 11.71 14.57
C HIS A 535 -3.42 12.47 15.45
N PHE A 536 -3.54 12.10 16.73
CA PHE A 536 -4.39 12.79 17.69
C PHE A 536 -4.04 14.28 17.83
N LEU A 537 -2.75 14.62 17.89
CA LEU A 537 -2.33 16.03 17.96
C LEU A 537 -2.59 16.79 16.64
N ALA A 538 -2.57 16.11 15.50
CA ALA A 538 -2.86 16.71 14.19
C ALA A 538 -4.36 16.94 13.96
N SER A 539 -5.25 16.08 14.50
CA SER A 539 -6.70 16.19 14.29
C SER A 539 -7.38 17.24 15.15
N ILE A 540 -6.85 17.56 16.34
CA ILE A 540 -7.38 18.58 17.27
C ILE A 540 -7.80 19.90 16.59
N PRO A 541 -6.95 20.63 15.86
CA PRO A 541 -7.34 21.93 15.28
C PRO A 541 -8.49 21.82 14.28
N PHE A 542 -8.52 20.75 13.48
CA PHE A 542 -9.56 20.53 12.46
C PHE A 542 -10.90 20.13 13.09
N LEU A 543 -10.89 19.23 14.08
CA LEU A 543 -12.09 18.81 14.81
C LEU A 543 -12.64 19.94 15.69
N PHE A 544 -11.77 20.79 16.24
CA PHE A 544 -12.17 21.97 17.00
C PHE A 544 -12.83 23.02 16.09
N LEU A 545 -12.30 23.24 14.87
CA LEU A 545 -12.91 24.11 13.87
C LEU A 545 -14.30 23.62 13.44
N ILE A 546 -14.46 22.31 13.18
CA ILE A 546 -15.77 21.69 12.88
C ILE A 546 -16.73 21.83 14.07
N SER A 547 -16.26 21.59 15.30
CA SER A 547 -17.10 21.74 16.50
C SER A 547 -17.59 23.17 16.68
N ILE A 548 -16.71 24.17 16.52
CA ILE A 548 -17.08 25.59 16.63
C ILE A 548 -18.09 25.98 15.56
N SER A 549 -17.83 25.67 14.28
CA SER A 549 -18.69 26.12 13.18
C SER A 549 -20.09 25.50 13.25
N SER A 550 -20.18 24.20 13.51
CA SER A 550 -21.47 23.51 13.71
C SER A 550 -22.18 23.96 14.99
N SER A 551 -21.47 24.02 16.12
CA SER A 551 -22.10 24.41 17.39
C SER A 551 -22.67 25.82 17.35
N LEU A 552 -21.93 26.82 16.84
CA LEU A 552 -22.41 28.21 16.77
C LEU A 552 -23.66 28.33 15.90
N LEU A 553 -23.67 27.70 14.71
CA LEU A 553 -24.81 27.73 13.82
C LEU A 553 -26.05 27.11 14.46
N PHE A 554 -25.92 25.90 15.03
CA PHE A 554 -27.05 25.22 15.66
C PHE A 554 -27.59 25.98 16.88
N TYR A 555 -26.70 26.44 17.76
CA TYR A 555 -27.05 27.09 19.04
C TYR A 555 -27.89 28.35 18.84
N TYR A 556 -27.54 29.18 17.85
CA TYR A 556 -28.25 30.41 17.55
C TYR A 556 -29.50 30.20 16.68
N LEU A 557 -29.53 29.22 15.77
CA LEU A 557 -30.72 28.95 14.95
C LEU A 557 -31.91 28.45 15.79
N ILE A 558 -31.64 27.58 16.77
CA ILE A 558 -32.67 26.96 17.61
C ILE A 558 -33.15 27.87 18.77
N GLY A 559 -32.32 28.84 19.17
CA GLY A 559 -32.57 29.73 20.31
C GLY A 559 -32.30 29.09 21.68
N LEU A 560 -31.12 28.47 21.87
CA LEU A 560 -30.67 28.06 23.21
C LEU A 560 -30.34 29.28 24.09
N ARG A 561 -30.16 29.05 25.40
CA ARG A 561 -29.92 30.12 26.39
C ARG A 561 -28.67 30.94 26.07
N ASN A 562 -28.79 32.25 25.87
CA ASN A 562 -27.67 33.13 25.55
C ASN A 562 -26.72 33.42 26.74
N GLU A 563 -26.01 32.40 27.22
CA GLU A 563 -24.95 32.50 28.23
C GLU A 563 -23.64 31.91 27.71
N PHE A 564 -22.55 32.70 27.77
CA PHE A 564 -21.22 32.28 27.29
C PHE A 564 -20.72 30.98 27.95
N SER A 565 -21.04 30.75 29.23
CA SER A 565 -20.64 29.54 29.95
C SER A 565 -21.32 28.27 29.41
N LEU A 566 -22.58 28.40 28.97
CA LEU A 566 -23.38 27.29 28.44
C LEU A 566 -22.98 26.98 27.00
N LEU A 567 -22.72 28.02 26.18
CA LEU A 567 -22.18 27.89 24.83
C LEU A 567 -20.79 27.23 24.83
N THR A 568 -19.90 27.65 25.73
CA THR A 568 -18.54 27.06 25.85
C THR A 568 -18.61 25.58 26.22
N TYR A 569 -19.48 25.20 27.15
CA TYR A 569 -19.72 23.79 27.47
C TYR A 569 -20.29 23.02 26.26
N PHE A 570 -21.21 23.61 25.49
CA PHE A 570 -21.79 22.99 24.29
C PHE A 570 -20.69 22.67 23.26
N ILE A 571 -19.87 23.66 22.89
CA ILE A 571 -18.75 23.51 21.95
C ILE A 571 -17.75 22.43 22.44
N LEU A 572 -17.45 22.43 23.74
CA LEU A 572 -16.53 21.46 24.34
C LEU A 572 -17.10 20.04 24.36
N ASN A 573 -18.40 19.87 24.62
CA ASN A 573 -19.08 18.57 24.59
C ASN A 573 -19.06 17.97 23.17
N ILE A 574 -19.42 18.77 22.15
CA ILE A 574 -19.38 18.34 20.74
C ILE A 574 -17.95 18.03 20.28
N PHE A 575 -16.96 18.82 20.71
CA PHE A 575 -15.55 18.56 20.39
C PHE A 575 -15.05 17.23 20.98
N VAL A 576 -15.34 16.95 22.25
CA VAL A 576 -14.95 15.68 22.88
C VAL A 576 -15.74 14.50 22.30
N CYS A 577 -17.01 14.70 21.91
CA CYS A 577 -17.82 13.72 21.19
C CYS A 577 -17.20 13.36 19.83
N LEU A 578 -16.78 14.34 19.03
CA LEU A 578 -16.05 14.13 17.77
C LEU A 578 -14.69 13.45 17.99
N LEU A 579 -13.94 13.83 19.03
CA LEU A 579 -12.69 13.15 19.40
C LEU A 579 -12.89 11.68 19.79
N ALA A 580 -13.99 11.35 20.46
CA ALA A 580 -14.34 9.96 20.75
C ALA A 580 -14.69 9.22 19.46
N ASN A 581 -15.48 9.83 18.58
CA ASN A 581 -15.87 9.22 17.31
C ASN A 581 -14.68 8.92 16.38
N GLU A 582 -13.74 9.87 16.24
CA GLU A 582 -12.49 9.63 15.50
C GLU A 582 -11.74 8.39 16.01
N GLY A 583 -11.67 8.19 17.33
CA GLY A 583 -11.04 7.02 17.93
C GLY A 583 -11.71 5.70 17.51
N LEU A 584 -13.04 5.70 17.42
CA LEU A 584 -13.84 4.56 16.96
C LEU A 584 -13.67 4.31 15.44
N ILE A 585 -13.67 5.37 14.63
CA ILE A 585 -13.39 5.30 13.19
C ILE A 585 -12.00 4.69 12.94
N MET A 586 -10.97 5.11 13.68
CA MET A 586 -9.62 4.58 13.56
C MET A 586 -9.52 3.09 13.95
N ILE A 587 -10.24 2.64 14.97
CA ILE A 587 -10.32 1.21 15.34
C ILE A 587 -10.89 0.39 14.17
N ILE A 588 -12.03 0.79 13.61
CA ILE A 588 -12.70 0.04 12.54
C ILE A 588 -11.88 0.12 11.23
N SER A 589 -11.27 1.28 10.95
CA SER A 589 -10.37 1.46 9.81
C SER A 589 -9.20 0.47 9.85
N TYR A 590 -8.62 0.26 11.04
CA TYR A 590 -7.52 -0.68 11.23
C TYR A 590 -7.95 -2.15 11.09
N THR A 591 -9.17 -2.53 11.49
CA THR A 591 -9.60 -3.95 11.43
C THR A 591 -9.86 -4.45 10.01
N TRP A 592 -10.40 -3.61 9.11
CA TRP A 592 -10.73 -4.04 7.74
C TRP A 592 -9.77 -3.54 6.65
N LEU A 593 -9.11 -2.39 6.84
CA LEU A 593 -8.20 -1.74 5.87
C LEU A 593 -8.81 -1.50 4.46
N LYS A 594 -10.15 -1.55 4.34
CA LYS A 594 -10.90 -1.41 3.09
C LYS A 594 -12.11 -0.50 3.31
N VAL A 595 -12.37 0.42 2.39
CA VAL A 595 -13.42 1.46 2.53
C VAL A 595 -14.81 0.85 2.73
N PHE A 596 -15.27 -0.02 1.83
CA PHE A 596 -16.64 -0.53 1.86
C PHE A 596 -17.02 -1.30 3.15
N PRO A 597 -16.25 -2.29 3.65
CA PRO A 597 -16.54 -2.95 4.93
C PRO A 597 -16.47 -2.00 6.13
N CYS A 598 -15.55 -1.03 6.12
CA CYS A 598 -15.48 0.01 7.15
C CYS A 598 -16.75 0.87 7.17
N CYS A 599 -17.22 1.38 6.03
CA CYS A 599 -18.46 2.16 5.94
C CYS A 599 -19.65 1.37 6.50
N LEU A 600 -19.85 0.13 6.04
CA LEU A 600 -20.97 -0.71 6.46
C LEU A 600 -20.98 -0.96 7.97
N THR A 601 -19.82 -1.31 8.54
CA THR A 601 -19.69 -1.55 9.99
C THR A 601 -19.80 -0.28 10.82
N LEU A 602 -19.30 0.86 10.32
CA LEU A 602 -19.44 2.16 10.98
C LEU A 602 -20.89 2.64 11.02
N VAL A 603 -21.61 2.58 9.90
CA VAL A 603 -23.03 2.97 9.84
C VAL A 603 -23.87 2.10 10.77
N PHE A 604 -23.67 0.78 10.73
CA PHE A 604 -24.35 -0.16 11.63
C PHE A 604 -24.10 0.17 13.11
N MET A 605 -22.85 0.40 13.49
CA MET A 605 -22.49 0.74 14.88
C MET A 605 -23.05 2.10 15.30
N HIS A 606 -23.03 3.11 14.42
CA HIS A 606 -23.63 4.42 14.71
C HIS A 606 -25.15 4.32 14.91
N VAL A 607 -25.87 3.63 14.02
CA VAL A 607 -27.32 3.40 14.18
C VAL A 607 -27.64 2.68 15.49
N LEU A 608 -26.85 1.66 15.82
CA LEU A 608 -27.01 0.92 17.08
C LEU A 608 -26.76 1.81 18.31
N MET A 609 -25.81 2.75 18.27
CA MET A 609 -25.60 3.73 19.35
C MET A 609 -26.70 4.80 19.40
N MET A 610 -27.19 5.28 18.26
CA MET A 610 -28.29 6.26 18.19
C MET A 610 -29.57 5.72 18.85
N LEU A 611 -29.89 4.43 18.67
CA LEU A 611 -31.03 3.77 19.34
C LEU A 611 -30.90 3.78 20.88
N VAL A 612 -29.68 3.81 21.40
CA VAL A 612 -29.34 3.70 22.84
C VAL A 612 -28.87 5.03 23.45
N ALA A 613 -28.89 6.11 22.67
CA ALA A 613 -28.51 7.47 23.07
C ALA A 613 -29.39 8.08 24.20
N GLY A 614 -30.40 7.37 24.69
CA GLY A 614 -31.32 7.82 25.74
C GLY A 614 -32.55 8.56 25.23
N TYR A 615 -32.60 8.92 23.93
CA TYR A 615 -33.74 9.64 23.34
C TYR A 615 -35.00 8.77 23.19
N PHE A 616 -34.88 7.59 22.56
CA PHE A 616 -36.04 6.73 22.32
C PHE A 616 -36.53 6.00 23.58
N ARG A 617 -35.60 5.67 24.49
CA ARG A 617 -35.89 4.99 25.75
C ARG A 617 -34.75 5.26 26.74
N VAL A 618 -35.11 5.46 28.00
CA VAL A 618 -34.16 5.76 29.07
C VAL A 618 -33.27 4.54 29.37
N ARG A 619 -31.98 4.79 29.66
CA ARG A 619 -30.96 3.76 29.89
C ARG A 619 -31.38 2.68 30.91
N ASN A 620 -32.07 3.08 31.99
CA ASN A 620 -32.46 2.17 33.06
C ASN A 620 -33.53 1.15 32.64
N ASP A 621 -34.41 1.52 31.70
CA ASP A 621 -35.55 0.73 31.25
C ASP A 621 -35.21 -0.17 30.07
N LEU A 622 -33.97 -0.14 29.58
CA LEU A 622 -33.52 -0.98 28.45
C LEU A 622 -33.43 -2.46 28.85
N PRO A 623 -33.74 -3.39 27.94
CA PRO A 623 -33.55 -4.83 28.18
C PRO A 623 -32.10 -5.16 28.54
N GLU A 624 -31.92 -5.95 29.60
CA GLU A 624 -30.64 -5.98 30.32
C GLU A 624 -29.48 -6.61 29.54
N ALA A 625 -29.76 -7.63 28.72
CA ALA A 625 -28.77 -8.58 28.21
C ALA A 625 -27.80 -8.04 27.13
N ILE A 626 -28.20 -7.03 26.35
CA ILE A 626 -27.39 -6.47 25.24
C ILE A 626 -27.50 -4.94 25.21
N TRP A 627 -28.74 -4.42 25.34
CA TRP A 627 -29.04 -3.01 25.18
C TRP A 627 -28.58 -2.19 26.39
N LYS A 628 -28.87 -2.65 27.61
CA LYS A 628 -28.37 -2.03 28.85
C LYS A 628 -26.86 -2.27 29.01
N TYR A 629 -26.42 -3.53 28.95
CA TYR A 629 -25.01 -3.91 29.00
C TYR A 629 -24.64 -4.77 27.78
N PRO A 630 -23.54 -4.49 27.06
CA PRO A 630 -22.59 -3.39 27.24
C PRO A 630 -22.97 -2.10 26.47
N LEU A 631 -23.96 -2.15 25.57
CA LEU A 631 -24.12 -1.16 24.51
C LEU A 631 -24.37 0.26 25.03
N SER A 632 -25.19 0.45 26.06
CA SER A 632 -25.51 1.79 26.60
C SER A 632 -24.36 2.49 27.33
N TYR A 633 -23.29 1.76 27.67
CA TYR A 633 -22.08 2.30 28.26
C TYR A 633 -20.99 2.57 27.21
N PHE A 634 -21.09 1.93 26.05
CA PHE A 634 -20.20 2.15 24.90
C PHE A 634 -20.72 3.26 23.95
N ALA A 635 -22.02 3.53 23.96
CA ALA A 635 -22.64 4.64 23.22
C ALA A 635 -22.22 6.00 23.82
N PHE A 636 -21.27 6.67 23.17
CA PHE A 636 -20.82 8.01 23.58
C PHE A 636 -21.94 9.06 23.42
N HIS A 637 -22.85 8.87 22.46
CA HIS A 637 -24.05 9.70 22.26
C HIS A 637 -24.84 9.91 23.55
N THR A 638 -25.02 8.87 24.37
CA THR A 638 -25.83 8.96 25.59
C THR A 638 -25.25 9.97 26.59
N TYR A 639 -23.93 9.99 26.76
CA TYR A 639 -23.26 10.95 27.66
C TYR A 639 -23.19 12.36 27.06
N SER A 640 -23.07 12.48 25.73
CA SER A 640 -23.11 13.78 25.04
C SER A 640 -24.50 14.41 25.16
N VAL A 641 -25.55 13.69 24.76
CA VAL A 641 -26.95 14.16 24.88
C VAL A 641 -27.29 14.47 26.33
N GLN A 642 -27.04 13.55 27.28
CA GLN A 642 -27.34 13.80 28.70
C GLN A 642 -26.62 15.05 29.23
N GLY A 643 -25.33 15.23 28.93
CA GLY A 643 -24.56 16.41 29.34
C GLY A 643 -25.07 17.72 28.74
N LEU A 644 -25.53 17.71 27.48
CA LEU A 644 -26.14 18.87 26.83
C LEU A 644 -27.52 19.21 27.41
N LEU A 645 -28.34 18.20 27.72
CA LEU A 645 -29.63 18.39 28.39
C LEU A 645 -29.45 18.97 29.81
N GLU A 646 -28.51 18.44 30.59
CA GLU A 646 -28.13 18.99 31.89
C GLU A 646 -27.62 20.44 31.78
N ASN A 647 -26.90 20.78 30.72
CA ASN A 647 -26.41 22.14 30.49
C ASN A 647 -27.54 23.13 30.17
N GLU A 648 -28.55 22.73 29.41
CA GLU A 648 -29.67 23.59 29.01
C GLU A 648 -30.71 23.75 30.12
N TYR A 649 -31.14 22.64 30.74
CA TYR A 649 -32.32 22.62 31.60
C TYR A 649 -32.07 22.95 33.07
N ILE A 650 -30.85 22.76 33.60
CA ILE A 650 -30.53 23.11 35.00
C ILE A 650 -30.65 24.63 35.17
N GLY A 651 -31.49 25.05 36.12
CA GLY A 651 -31.79 26.46 36.40
C GLY A 651 -32.81 27.11 35.46
N THR A 652 -33.59 26.34 34.69
CA THR A 652 -34.74 26.88 33.93
C THR A 652 -36.07 26.59 34.61
N SER A 653 -37.10 27.38 34.30
CA SER A 653 -38.48 27.21 34.76
C SER A 653 -39.46 27.44 33.62
N PHE A 654 -40.41 26.53 33.44
CA PHE A 654 -41.44 26.59 32.40
C PHE A 654 -42.80 26.84 33.03
N ALA A 655 -43.55 27.81 32.51
CA ALA A 655 -44.91 28.09 32.95
C ALA A 655 -45.88 27.00 32.47
N VAL A 656 -46.77 26.57 33.36
CA VAL A 656 -47.82 25.57 33.12
C VAL A 656 -49.14 26.17 33.60
N GLY A 657 -49.87 26.74 32.64
CA GLY A 657 -51.01 27.63 32.93
C GLY A 657 -50.56 28.96 33.53
N GLU A 658 -51.50 29.68 34.15
CA GLU A 658 -51.26 31.04 34.67
C GLU A 658 -50.56 31.08 36.03
N VAL A 659 -50.50 29.96 36.79
CA VAL A 659 -50.20 29.99 38.24
C VAL A 659 -49.04 29.08 38.65
N ARG A 660 -48.62 28.10 37.84
CA ARG A 660 -47.57 27.13 38.23
C ARG A 660 -46.37 27.18 37.30
N ALA A 661 -45.16 27.24 37.87
CA ALA A 661 -43.92 27.03 37.14
C ALA A 661 -43.32 25.67 37.53
N ILE A 662 -42.96 24.84 36.54
CA ILE A 662 -42.24 23.58 36.74
C ILE A 662 -40.77 23.82 36.41
N SER A 663 -39.84 23.31 37.22
CA SER A 663 -38.40 23.43 36.90
C SER A 663 -38.05 22.57 35.68
N GLY A 664 -37.09 23.01 34.87
CA GLY A 664 -36.61 22.24 33.71
C GLY A 664 -36.10 20.86 34.09
N GLU A 665 -35.50 20.72 35.27
CA GLU A 665 -35.14 19.43 35.84
C GLU A 665 -36.36 18.52 36.02
N GLN A 666 -37.43 18.99 36.66
CA GLN A 666 -38.66 18.20 36.85
C GLN A 666 -39.34 17.86 35.52
N ALA A 667 -39.34 18.80 34.56
CA ALA A 667 -39.93 18.60 33.24
C ALA A 667 -39.23 17.50 32.41
N VAL A 668 -37.93 17.28 32.61
CA VAL A 668 -37.13 16.34 31.80
C VAL A 668 -36.75 15.06 32.57
N ARG A 669 -36.67 15.12 33.91
CA ARG A 669 -36.29 13.98 34.77
C ARG A 669 -37.21 12.78 34.63
N GLY A 670 -38.53 12.99 34.49
CA GLY A 670 -39.50 11.91 34.31
C GLY A 670 -39.39 11.14 33.00
N SER A 671 -38.73 11.70 31.98
CA SER A 671 -38.60 11.10 30.65
C SER A 671 -37.17 10.74 30.24
N TYR A 672 -36.14 11.26 30.94
CA TYR A 672 -34.73 11.07 30.58
C TYR A 672 -33.77 10.84 31.76
N ASN A 673 -34.26 10.72 33.01
CA ASN A 673 -33.44 10.45 34.21
C ASN A 673 -32.22 11.39 34.42
N ILE A 674 -32.43 12.69 34.23
CA ILE A 674 -31.42 13.72 34.50
C ILE A 674 -31.09 13.83 36.01
N SER A 675 -29.80 14.05 36.32
CA SER A 675 -29.32 14.31 37.67
C SER A 675 -29.53 15.77 38.08
N SER A 676 -30.13 16.01 39.25
CA SER A 676 -30.31 17.34 39.86
C SER A 676 -29.02 17.97 40.42
N SER A 677 -27.85 17.37 40.18
CA SER A 677 -26.58 17.92 40.67
C SER A 677 -25.91 18.81 39.62
N ARG A 678 -25.58 20.06 39.99
CA ARG A 678 -24.92 21.05 39.11
C ARG A 678 -23.59 20.54 38.49
N ASN A 679 -22.97 19.55 39.12
CA ASN A 679 -21.71 18.94 38.67
C ASN A 679 -21.92 17.73 37.71
N ALA A 680 -23.14 17.24 37.51
CA ALA A 680 -23.42 16.09 36.65
C ALA A 680 -22.89 16.28 35.22
N LYS A 681 -23.07 17.48 34.65
CA LYS A 681 -22.63 17.78 33.28
C LYS A 681 -21.11 17.66 33.11
N TRP A 682 -20.33 17.95 34.16
CA TRP A 682 -18.87 17.78 34.16
C TRP A 682 -18.48 16.30 34.28
N ASN A 683 -19.23 15.49 35.03
CA ASN A 683 -19.02 14.04 35.08
C ASN A 683 -19.30 13.39 33.72
N ASN A 684 -20.38 13.78 33.03
CA ASN A 684 -20.69 13.31 31.68
C ASN A 684 -19.59 13.68 30.67
N LEU A 685 -19.06 14.91 30.74
CA LEU A 685 -17.93 15.35 29.91
C LEU A 685 -16.63 14.58 30.23
N LEU A 686 -16.34 14.31 31.51
CA LEU A 686 -15.21 13.51 31.94
C LEU A 686 -15.29 12.09 31.37
N VAL A 687 -16.46 11.45 31.42
CA VAL A 687 -16.68 10.11 30.85
C VAL A 687 -16.44 10.11 29.34
N LEU A 688 -16.97 11.09 28.60
CA LEU A 688 -16.69 11.24 27.16
C LEU A 688 -15.19 11.36 26.86
N PHE A 689 -14.46 12.16 27.64
CA PHE A 689 -13.01 12.33 27.48
C PHE A 689 -12.24 11.04 27.78
N LEU A 690 -12.64 10.31 28.84
CA LEU A 690 -12.08 9.00 29.17
C LEU A 690 -12.37 7.97 28.08
N MET A 691 -13.56 7.99 27.44
CA MET A 691 -13.87 7.13 26.29
C MET A 691 -12.98 7.46 25.07
N ALA A 692 -12.77 8.75 24.77
CA ALA A 692 -11.89 9.18 23.68
C ALA A 692 -10.43 8.72 23.89
N ILE A 693 -9.96 8.67 25.13
CA ILE A 693 -8.66 8.08 25.50
C ILE A 693 -8.70 6.56 25.41
N ALA A 694 -9.73 5.91 25.96
CA ALA A 694 -9.87 4.46 25.99
C ALA A 694 -9.89 3.84 24.59
N TYR A 695 -10.54 4.48 23.61
CA TYR A 695 -10.53 4.03 22.22
C TYR A 695 -9.13 4.14 21.59
N ARG A 696 -8.35 5.18 21.90
CA ARG A 696 -6.95 5.30 21.44
C ARG A 696 -6.03 4.30 22.13
N ILE A 697 -6.27 3.96 23.40
CA ILE A 697 -5.56 2.86 24.09
C ILE A 697 -5.94 1.50 23.46
N LEU A 698 -7.21 1.26 23.16
CA LEU A 698 -7.66 0.04 22.48
C LEU A 698 -7.04 -0.09 21.08
N LEU A 699 -6.98 1.01 20.32
CA LEU A 699 -6.26 1.06 19.04
C LEU A 699 -4.77 0.73 19.20
N PHE A 700 -4.09 1.29 20.21
CA PHE A 700 -2.70 0.94 20.52
C PHE A 700 -2.52 -0.53 20.85
N VAL A 701 -3.43 -1.09 21.65
CA VAL A 701 -3.47 -2.52 21.98
C VAL A 701 -3.66 -3.34 20.70
N LEU A 702 -4.63 -3.02 19.85
CA LEU A 702 -4.90 -3.72 18.59
C LEU A 702 -3.70 -3.70 17.65
N LEU A 703 -3.12 -2.53 17.41
CA LEU A 703 -1.87 -2.36 16.64
C LEU A 703 -0.79 -3.27 17.24
N ARG A 704 -0.45 -3.07 18.52
CA ARG A 704 0.63 -3.82 19.18
C ARG A 704 0.38 -5.32 19.19
N PHE A 705 -0.85 -5.80 19.35
CA PHE A 705 -1.19 -7.24 19.42
C PHE A 705 -1.32 -7.91 18.05
N HIS A 706 -1.81 -7.22 17.02
CA HIS A 706 -1.81 -7.77 15.66
C HIS A 706 -0.37 -7.85 15.13
N ILE A 707 0.43 -6.81 15.37
CA ILE A 707 1.89 -6.82 15.15
C ILE A 707 2.55 -7.91 16.01
N ARG A 708 2.16 -8.09 17.28
CA ARG A 708 2.68 -9.18 18.12
C ARG A 708 2.23 -10.57 17.69
N LYS A 709 1.07 -10.77 17.04
CA LYS A 709 0.81 -12.06 16.38
C LYS A 709 1.82 -12.32 15.26
N SER A 710 2.43 -11.28 14.68
CA SER A 710 3.61 -11.37 13.80
C SER A 710 4.98 -11.40 14.52
N PHE A 711 5.09 -11.06 15.81
CA PHE A 711 6.39 -10.84 16.50
C PHE A 711 6.62 -11.66 17.78
N THR A 712 5.61 -11.96 18.59
CA THR A 712 5.78 -12.69 19.87
C THR A 712 6.14 -14.17 19.70
N SER A 713 5.87 -14.77 18.52
CA SER A 713 6.39 -16.12 18.21
C SER A 713 7.93 -16.17 18.18
N TYR A 714 8.60 -15.01 18.05
CA TYR A 714 10.05 -14.91 18.01
C TYR A 714 10.70 -14.94 19.40
N ARG A 715 10.02 -14.41 20.44
CA ARG A 715 10.62 -14.28 21.78
C ARG A 715 10.43 -15.52 22.68
N SER A 716 9.34 -16.28 22.48
CA SER A 716 9.12 -17.54 23.21
C SER A 716 10.05 -18.67 22.77
N SER A 717 10.48 -18.65 21.50
CA SER A 717 11.27 -19.74 20.89
C SER A 717 12.76 -19.70 21.28
N CYS A 718 13.26 -18.56 21.75
CA CYS A 718 14.68 -18.39 22.11
C CYS A 718 15.00 -18.80 23.57
N TRP A 719 13.98 -18.92 24.44
CA TRP A 719 14.14 -19.33 25.84
C TRP A 719 13.87 -20.83 26.11
N LEU A 720 13.32 -21.56 25.13
CA LEU A 720 12.96 -22.98 25.26
C LEU A 720 13.97 -23.95 24.60
N LEU A 721 15.02 -23.45 23.95
CA LEU A 721 16.02 -24.27 23.24
C LEU A 721 17.38 -24.37 23.94
N THR A 722 17.54 -23.78 25.13
CA THR A 722 18.74 -23.92 25.97
C THR A 722 18.57 -24.90 27.15
N SER A 723 17.37 -25.47 27.34
CA SER A 723 17.04 -26.29 28.52
C SER A 723 16.82 -27.79 28.21
N ASN A 724 17.24 -28.30 27.06
CA ASN A 724 17.02 -29.71 26.69
C ASN A 724 18.24 -30.41 26.05
N LYS A 725 19.41 -30.22 26.68
CA LYS A 725 20.54 -31.17 26.65
C LYS A 725 20.86 -31.52 28.11
N GLY A 726 20.28 -32.61 28.61
CA GLY A 726 20.35 -32.90 30.05
C GLY A 726 19.53 -34.08 30.56
N ARG A 727 19.32 -35.12 29.74
CA ARG A 727 19.06 -36.52 30.14
C ARG A 727 19.11 -37.40 28.90
#